data_AF-A0A2P7TIN2-F1
#
_entry.id   AF-A0A2P7TIN2-F1
#
_cell.length_a   1.000
_cell.length_b   1.000
_cell.length_c   1.000
_cell.angle_alpha   90.00
_cell.angle_beta   90.00
_cell.angle_gamma   90.00
#
_symmetry.space_group_name_H-M   'P 1'
#
loop_
_entity.id
_entity.type
_entity.pdbx_description
1 polymer ?
#
loop_
_entity_poly.entity_id
_entity_poly.type
_entity_poly.pdbx_seq_one_letter_code
_entity_poly.pdbx_strand_id
1 'polypeptide(L)'
;MKNKRLNFFVSGVTCSLLILWLQNVQAQVCNPSGNLIVFSNYDGGILNLNIDANIPDLRIGICTYEPVQVNISGAFAGNITQVMYAGFNSVQNNNNCGIGNFPTSISGVPPAVYSILTIPPVTLNNPNGFNFGIICAASCNTDVEQGGCNTIDQVVDFFDNNLGGSLYSLHVQYCCWLNSSVYSIAALAGSCCENAAGSATIAYQGLPYCTDVTTPQLPDITGSTAGSFSALPAGLMIDAVSGAITPSGSLPGNYTITYNVPGCPGFTATTTVAITTGEPVDIQYSSNVFCADGVGLFPVITGSAGGLFEAFPEGLSIDPVSGLITPESSLPGNYVVTYTSPQPCAATAGVNITILDLPVSGFAYAQNSYCAGTGIAQPFLEPDAQPGVFTALPGGLVFTDNIQGIIDLAVSAPGVYTVTNTVATGSCPPSVTEVQITIQAPASASVMYPAPAQYCNNNSQLIDVAVSGATGGLFSAQPDGLSINAISGSINPAASLPGIYEVIYNLASTGACPAFADTGSIAILQAPEVQITASEQTIIAGQSVTLTAAGADTFNWDNGQTGNSIVDFPDDTTGYCVTGINNTNGCADTACLTVAVIAEPTAGCVPPKIPDAFSPNNDGVNDELGITTNCPLQNYEFNIFNRWGQQVFHTTNPAERWNGLHNGIACELGVYVYYLTYTVAEQELQKTSGSFLLVW
;
A
#
# COMPACT_ATOMS: atom_id res chain seq x y z
N MET A 1 80.86 18.38 10.61
CA MET A 1 80.98 17.62 11.88
C MET A 1 82.05 18.27 12.75
N LYS A 2 81.83 18.29 14.07
CA LYS A 2 82.56 19.06 15.10
C LYS A 2 84.01 18.57 15.34
N ASN A 3 84.85 19.52 15.74
CA ASN A 3 86.01 19.44 16.65
C ASN A 3 86.97 18.24 16.53
N LYS A 4 88.25 18.55 16.26
CA LYS A 4 89.38 18.02 17.05
C LYS A 4 90.58 18.97 16.97
N ARG A 5 90.91 19.60 18.10
CA ARG A 5 92.23 20.21 18.36
C ARG A 5 93.19 19.09 18.77
N LEU A 6 94.44 19.14 18.32
CA LEU A 6 95.57 18.54 19.04
C LEU A 6 96.80 19.46 18.84
N ASN A 7 97.32 20.01 19.94
CA ASN A 7 98.58 20.76 20.01
C ASN A 7 99.73 19.79 20.36
N PHE A 8 100.96 20.03 19.87
CA PHE A 8 102.18 20.12 20.71
C PHE A 8 103.40 20.63 19.92
N PHE A 9 104.16 21.53 20.58
CA PHE A 9 105.44 22.19 20.26
C PHE A 9 106.65 21.21 20.22
N VAL A 10 107.94 21.49 19.89
CA VAL A 10 108.85 22.68 19.88
C VAL A 10 110.04 22.39 18.93
N SER A 11 110.59 23.44 18.31
CA SER A 11 111.96 23.67 17.80
C SER A 11 112.81 22.54 17.18
N GLY A 12 113.24 22.80 15.95
CA GLY A 12 114.42 22.21 15.33
C GLY A 12 114.44 22.55 13.86
N VAL A 13 115.53 23.12 13.35
CA VAL A 13 115.73 23.42 11.93
C VAL A 13 115.75 22.10 11.15
N THR A 14 114.59 21.67 10.68
CA THR A 14 114.39 20.55 9.76
C THR A 14 113.22 20.89 8.86
N CYS A 15 113.51 20.93 7.55
CA CYS A 15 112.54 21.13 6.48
C CYS A 15 111.39 20.12 6.65
N SER A 16 110.21 20.60 7.04
CA SER A 16 109.05 19.74 7.27
C SER A 16 108.12 19.89 6.07
N LEU A 17 108.05 18.87 5.22
CA LEU A 17 106.95 18.72 4.27
C LEU A 17 105.66 18.52 5.09
N LEU A 18 104.75 19.48 5.06
CA LEU A 18 103.41 19.29 5.61
C LEU A 18 102.61 18.41 4.65
N ILE A 19 102.76 17.09 4.74
CA ILE A 19 101.83 16.15 4.09
C ILE A 19 100.63 16.00 5.03
N LEU A 20 99.63 16.85 4.82
CA LEU A 20 98.30 16.67 5.42
C LEU A 20 97.71 15.36 4.86
N TRP A 21 97.74 14.30 5.66
CA TRP A 21 96.90 13.12 5.46
C TRP A 21 95.45 13.47 5.83
N LEU A 22 94.78 14.20 4.94
CA LEU A 22 93.34 14.17 4.87
C LEU A 22 92.93 12.77 4.42
N GLN A 23 92.12 12.12 5.23
CA GLN A 23 91.47 10.85 4.88
C GLN A 23 90.82 10.99 3.50
N ASN A 24 91.15 10.05 2.61
CA ASN A 24 90.67 9.94 1.24
C ASN A 24 89.17 10.21 1.11
N VAL A 25 88.83 11.45 0.76
CA VAL A 25 87.76 11.72 -0.19
C VAL A 25 88.46 11.68 -1.54
N GLN A 26 88.38 10.56 -2.24
CA GLN A 26 88.88 10.40 -3.61
C GLN A 26 88.14 11.38 -4.51
N ALA A 27 88.67 12.60 -4.63
CA ALA A 27 88.27 13.55 -5.63
C ALA A 27 88.71 13.03 -7.00
N GLN A 28 87.71 12.86 -7.86
CA GLN A 28 87.80 12.45 -9.24
C GLN A 28 88.80 13.32 -10.02
N VAL A 29 89.78 12.71 -10.66
CA VAL A 29 90.73 13.40 -11.54
C VAL A 29 90.66 12.80 -12.93
N CYS A 30 89.88 13.45 -13.81
CA CYS A 30 90.01 13.53 -15.26
C CYS A 30 88.79 14.34 -15.75
N ASN A 31 88.87 15.68 -15.69
CA ASN A 31 87.86 16.52 -16.33
C ASN A 31 88.24 16.67 -17.82
N PRO A 32 87.35 16.34 -18.78
CA PRO A 32 87.57 16.62 -20.20
C PRO A 32 87.79 18.11 -20.54
N SER A 33 87.49 19.01 -19.60
CA SER A 33 87.52 20.48 -19.79
C SER A 33 88.87 21.14 -19.41
N GLY A 34 89.89 20.35 -19.05
CA GLY A 34 91.24 20.80 -18.70
C GLY A 34 91.62 20.54 -17.24
N ASN A 35 92.93 20.39 -16.99
CA ASN A 35 93.51 20.05 -15.68
C ASN A 35 94.47 21.15 -15.23
N LEU A 36 94.23 21.75 -14.07
CA LEU A 36 95.01 22.87 -13.54
C LEU A 36 95.93 22.42 -12.40
N ILE A 37 97.24 22.62 -12.53
CA ILE A 37 98.20 22.45 -11.43
C ILE A 37 98.70 23.82 -10.98
N VAL A 38 98.67 24.09 -9.68
CA VAL A 38 99.12 25.38 -9.13
C VAL A 38 100.35 25.17 -8.25
N PHE A 39 101.42 25.90 -8.55
CA PHE A 39 102.61 26.02 -7.71
C PHE A 39 102.60 27.40 -7.04
N SER A 40 102.53 27.41 -5.72
CA SER A 40 102.63 28.63 -4.92
C SER A 40 103.82 28.52 -3.98
N ASN A 41 104.68 29.53 -3.99
CA ASN A 41 105.82 29.56 -3.09
C ASN A 41 106.01 30.98 -2.57
N TYR A 42 106.39 31.11 -1.30
CA TYR A 42 106.78 32.41 -0.78
C TYR A 42 108.08 32.86 -1.48
N ASP A 43 109.16 32.08 -1.39
CA ASP A 43 110.43 32.43 -2.01
C ASP A 43 110.48 32.10 -3.51
N GLY A 44 111.40 32.73 -4.26
CA GLY A 44 111.63 32.43 -5.68
C GLY A 44 112.68 31.32 -5.89
N GLY A 45 113.47 31.46 -6.96
CA GLY A 45 114.57 30.53 -7.28
C GLY A 45 114.42 29.83 -8.64
N ILE A 46 114.82 28.56 -8.74
CA ILE A 46 114.81 27.77 -9.98
C ILE A 46 113.85 26.58 -9.83
N LEU A 47 112.67 26.66 -10.45
CA LEU A 47 111.66 25.61 -10.44
C LEU A 47 111.82 24.70 -11.67
N ASN A 48 112.28 23.46 -11.47
CA ASN A 48 112.32 22.48 -12.55
C ASN A 48 111.09 21.56 -12.49
N LEU A 49 110.30 21.54 -13.56
CA LEU A 49 109.13 20.68 -13.73
C LEU A 49 109.43 19.60 -14.79
N ASN A 50 109.27 18.33 -14.42
CA ASN A 50 109.35 17.19 -15.33
C ASN A 50 107.93 16.64 -15.57
N ILE A 51 107.37 16.94 -16.75
CA ILE A 51 106.06 16.50 -17.20
C ILE A 51 106.17 15.06 -17.73
N ASP A 52 106.18 14.11 -16.79
CA ASP A 52 106.31 12.67 -17.03
C ASP A 52 104.97 11.90 -16.92
N ALA A 53 103.86 12.62 -16.75
CA ALA A 53 102.50 12.08 -16.81
C ALA A 53 101.72 12.60 -18.02
N ASN A 54 100.99 11.71 -18.70
CA ASN A 54 100.13 12.05 -19.84
C ASN A 54 98.80 12.67 -19.37
N ILE A 55 98.84 13.94 -18.98
CA ILE A 55 97.64 14.70 -18.56
C ILE A 55 97.18 15.55 -19.75
N PRO A 56 96.00 15.28 -20.34
CA PRO A 56 95.50 16.08 -21.46
C PRO A 56 95.06 17.48 -20.98
N ASP A 57 95.26 18.49 -21.84
CA ASP A 57 94.91 19.90 -21.56
C ASP A 57 95.41 20.39 -20.19
N LEU A 58 96.74 20.28 -20.00
CA LEU A 58 97.39 20.63 -18.74
C LEU A 58 97.66 22.14 -18.68
N ARG A 59 97.17 22.79 -17.64
CA ARG A 59 97.37 24.21 -17.35
C ARG A 59 98.16 24.35 -16.05
N ILE A 60 99.13 25.26 -16.01
CA ILE A 60 100.02 25.44 -14.87
C ILE A 60 99.97 26.88 -14.37
N GLY A 61 99.52 27.08 -13.13
CA GLY A 61 99.61 28.36 -12.42
C GLY A 61 100.86 28.40 -11.55
N ILE A 62 101.60 29.51 -11.55
CA ILE A 62 102.82 29.69 -10.75
C ILE A 62 102.77 31.07 -10.07
N CYS A 63 102.95 31.11 -8.76
CA CYS A 63 102.85 32.32 -7.95
C CYS A 63 104.02 32.40 -6.95
N THR A 64 104.82 33.47 -7.01
CA THR A 64 105.97 33.71 -6.09
C THR A 64 106.22 35.16 -5.74
N TYR A 65 106.74 35.42 -4.53
CA TYR A 65 107.15 36.75 -4.07
C TYR A 65 108.56 37.18 -4.55
N GLU A 66 109.42 36.24 -4.95
CA GLU A 66 110.70 36.56 -5.61
C GLU A 66 110.75 36.01 -7.03
N PRO A 67 111.65 36.52 -7.90
CA PRO A 67 111.78 36.04 -9.26
C PRO A 67 112.03 34.53 -9.34
N VAL A 68 111.39 33.88 -10.30
CA VAL A 68 111.55 32.44 -10.54
C VAL A 68 111.96 32.15 -11.97
N GLN A 69 112.95 31.27 -12.13
CA GLN A 69 113.26 30.64 -13.41
C GLN A 69 112.57 29.28 -13.44
N VAL A 70 111.58 29.13 -14.31
CA VAL A 70 110.82 27.89 -14.49
C VAL A 70 111.39 27.15 -15.69
N ASN A 71 111.87 25.93 -15.46
CA ASN A 71 112.38 25.04 -16.50
C ASN A 71 111.42 23.85 -16.64
N ILE A 72 110.68 23.80 -17.74
CA ILE A 72 109.74 22.71 -18.03
C ILE A 72 110.42 21.72 -18.97
N SER A 73 110.30 20.43 -18.67
CA SER A 73 110.87 19.33 -19.44
C SER A 73 109.98 18.09 -19.34
N GLY A 74 110.36 16.98 -19.97
CA GLY A 74 109.63 15.71 -19.89
C GLY A 74 108.86 15.34 -21.16
N ALA A 75 108.55 14.05 -21.29
CA ALA A 75 107.99 13.47 -22.51
C ALA A 75 106.59 14.00 -22.87
N PHE A 76 105.85 14.52 -21.89
CA PHE A 76 104.48 15.01 -22.06
C PHE A 76 104.38 16.54 -21.91
N ALA A 77 105.50 17.27 -21.97
CA ALA A 77 105.49 18.73 -21.93
C ALA A 77 104.61 19.36 -23.04
N GLY A 78 104.43 18.67 -24.17
CA GLY A 78 103.53 19.09 -25.25
C GLY A 78 102.04 19.08 -24.91
N ASN A 79 101.62 18.47 -23.80
CA ASN A 79 100.24 18.52 -23.33
C ASN A 79 99.89 19.81 -22.59
N ILE A 80 100.90 20.63 -22.27
CA ILE A 80 100.67 21.91 -21.62
C ILE A 80 100.02 22.87 -22.62
N THR A 81 98.80 23.28 -22.30
CA THR A 81 98.02 24.23 -23.10
C THR A 81 98.19 25.66 -22.61
N GLN A 82 98.48 25.86 -21.33
CA GLN A 82 98.71 27.18 -20.76
C GLN A 82 99.61 27.15 -19.51
N VAL A 83 100.51 28.12 -19.37
CA VAL A 83 101.29 28.38 -18.15
C VAL A 83 101.14 29.85 -17.79
N MET A 84 100.65 30.15 -16.59
CA MET A 84 100.55 31.51 -16.11
C MET A 84 101.42 31.69 -14.88
N TYR A 85 102.41 32.58 -15.00
CA TYR A 85 103.07 33.13 -13.84
C TYR A 85 102.36 34.43 -13.42
N ALA A 86 101.97 34.52 -12.16
CA ALA A 86 101.39 35.72 -11.57
C ALA A 86 102.11 36.02 -10.24
N GLY A 87 103.02 36.98 -10.24
CA GLY A 87 103.88 37.25 -9.09
C GLY A 87 104.85 38.41 -9.29
N PHE A 88 105.90 38.45 -8.48
CA PHE A 88 106.86 39.56 -8.43
C PHE A 88 108.03 39.38 -9.43
N ASN A 89 108.49 40.45 -10.09
CA ASN A 89 109.58 40.41 -11.08
C ASN A 89 110.78 41.32 -10.69
N SER A 90 111.99 40.95 -11.12
CA SER A 90 113.29 41.20 -10.47
C SER A 90 113.87 42.61 -10.39
N VAL A 91 113.13 43.68 -10.70
CA VAL A 91 113.69 45.04 -10.70
C VAL A 91 113.92 45.65 -9.30
N GLN A 92 113.62 44.91 -8.22
CA GLN A 92 113.67 45.41 -6.83
C GLN A 92 114.64 44.65 -5.88
N ASN A 93 115.59 43.88 -6.43
CA ASN A 93 116.75 43.32 -5.69
C ASN A 93 116.42 42.37 -4.49
N ASN A 94 115.25 41.74 -4.47
CA ASN A 94 114.89 40.74 -3.45
C ASN A 94 115.43 39.34 -3.84
N ASN A 95 116.35 38.79 -3.05
CA ASN A 95 117.10 37.55 -3.34
C ASN A 95 117.36 36.77 -2.02
N ASN A 96 116.30 36.41 -1.30
CA ASN A 96 116.43 35.60 -0.07
C ASN A 96 117.08 34.25 -0.35
N CYS A 97 116.91 33.72 -1.58
CA CYS A 97 117.49 32.44 -1.96
C CYS A 97 118.99 32.47 -2.27
N GLY A 98 119.60 33.65 -2.43
CA GLY A 98 121.03 33.78 -2.72
C GLY A 98 121.46 33.25 -4.09
N ILE A 99 120.52 33.00 -5.02
CA ILE A 99 120.78 32.40 -6.35
C ILE A 99 121.04 33.49 -7.43
N GLY A 100 120.87 34.77 -7.07
CA GLY A 100 121.20 35.93 -7.91
C GLY A 100 119.96 36.70 -8.38
N ASN A 101 120.14 37.91 -8.89
CA ASN A 101 119.04 38.71 -9.44
C ASN A 101 118.84 38.38 -10.92
N PHE A 102 117.89 37.50 -11.22
CA PHE A 102 117.46 37.18 -12.59
C PHE A 102 115.98 37.53 -12.79
N PRO A 103 115.56 37.93 -14.00
CA PRO A 103 114.15 38.14 -14.29
C PRO A 103 113.38 36.83 -14.27
N THR A 104 112.10 36.89 -13.91
CA THR A 104 111.22 35.73 -14.03
C THR A 104 111.20 35.26 -15.47
N SER A 105 111.43 33.97 -15.68
CA SER A 105 111.47 33.36 -17.01
C SER A 105 110.82 31.98 -17.00
N ILE A 106 110.17 31.62 -18.10
CA ILE A 106 109.58 30.30 -18.33
C ILE A 106 110.22 29.75 -19.59
N SER A 107 110.78 28.53 -19.50
CA SER A 107 111.43 27.85 -20.62
C SER A 107 110.92 26.41 -20.72
N GLY A 108 111.06 25.82 -21.92
CA GLY A 108 110.62 24.43 -22.18
C GLY A 108 109.20 24.29 -22.75
N VAL A 109 108.48 25.39 -22.93
CA VAL A 109 107.19 25.46 -23.63
C VAL A 109 107.18 26.63 -24.64
N PRO A 110 106.37 26.58 -25.73
CA PRO A 110 106.28 27.66 -26.71
C PRO A 110 105.87 29.02 -26.10
N PRO A 111 106.37 30.17 -26.61
CA PRO A 111 105.96 31.49 -26.12
C PRO A 111 104.46 31.80 -26.17
N ALA A 112 103.72 31.13 -27.06
CA ALA A 112 102.28 31.30 -27.19
C ALA A 112 101.47 30.67 -26.04
N VAL A 113 102.04 29.72 -25.30
CA VAL A 113 101.35 28.99 -24.24
C VAL A 113 101.70 29.50 -22.85
N TYR A 114 102.51 30.56 -22.70
CA TYR A 114 102.77 31.15 -21.39
C TYR A 114 102.56 32.66 -21.30
N SER A 115 102.22 33.12 -20.09
CA SER A 115 102.09 34.54 -19.75
C SER A 115 102.77 34.84 -18.42
N ILE A 116 103.55 35.93 -18.36
CA ILE A 116 104.18 36.45 -17.14
C ILE A 116 103.47 37.74 -16.76
N LEU A 117 102.67 37.70 -15.68
CA LEU A 117 101.94 38.84 -15.14
C LEU A 117 102.65 39.35 -13.89
N THR A 118 103.18 40.56 -13.95
CA THR A 118 103.82 41.21 -12.79
C THR A 118 102.75 41.95 -11.97
N ILE A 119 102.44 41.46 -10.76
CA ILE A 119 101.44 42.00 -9.81
C ILE A 119 100.07 42.35 -10.46
N PRO A 120 99.30 41.37 -10.96
CA PRO A 120 97.98 41.59 -11.58
C PRO A 120 96.88 41.86 -10.54
N PRO A 121 95.85 42.71 -10.80
CA PRO A 121 94.75 42.97 -9.88
C PRO A 121 93.84 41.75 -9.67
N VAL A 122 93.28 41.56 -8.46
CA VAL A 122 92.32 40.49 -8.13
C VAL A 122 91.06 41.09 -7.51
N THR A 123 89.87 40.60 -7.89
CA THR A 123 88.54 41.17 -7.54
C THR A 123 87.84 40.57 -6.32
N LEU A 124 88.56 39.89 -5.41
CA LEU A 124 87.98 39.35 -4.17
C LEU A 124 88.35 40.22 -2.96
N ASN A 125 87.34 40.83 -2.33
CA ASN A 125 87.46 41.69 -1.14
C ASN A 125 88.24 40.99 0.00
N ASN A 126 89.47 41.42 0.24
CA ASN A 126 90.29 41.01 1.38
C ASN A 126 89.82 41.71 2.67
N PRO A 127 89.66 41.00 3.81
CA PRO A 127 89.34 41.61 5.12
C PRO A 127 90.32 42.69 5.63
N ASN A 128 91.51 42.82 5.04
CA ASN A 128 92.60 43.71 5.51
C ASN A 128 92.93 44.90 4.60
N GLY A 129 92.14 45.19 3.55
CA GLY A 129 92.13 46.51 2.90
C GLY A 129 93.33 46.95 2.04
N PHE A 130 94.15 46.03 1.51
CA PHE A 130 95.22 46.36 0.55
C PHE A 130 94.91 45.83 -0.87
N ASN A 131 95.03 46.69 -1.88
CA ASN A 131 94.57 46.43 -3.26
C ASN A 131 95.73 46.03 -4.20
N PHE A 132 96.55 45.06 -3.78
CA PHE A 132 97.76 44.63 -4.51
C PHE A 132 97.67 43.15 -4.91
N GLY A 133 96.90 42.83 -5.95
CA GLY A 133 96.99 41.55 -6.68
C GLY A 133 97.05 40.22 -5.91
N ILE A 134 97.59 39.18 -6.58
CA ILE A 134 97.82 37.83 -6.02
C ILE A 134 99.15 37.70 -5.24
N ILE A 135 99.72 38.81 -4.75
CA ILE A 135 100.85 38.86 -3.78
C ILE A 135 101.02 40.31 -3.26
N CYS A 136 101.20 40.51 -1.94
CA CYS A 136 101.50 41.81 -1.30
C CYS A 136 103.01 42.15 -1.25
N ALA A 137 103.34 43.46 -1.20
CA ALA A 137 104.70 44.02 -1.22
C ALA A 137 105.37 44.30 0.15
N ALA A 138 104.91 43.72 1.27
CA ALA A 138 105.58 43.91 2.58
C ALA A 138 105.28 42.80 3.62
N SER A 139 106.35 42.10 4.06
CA SER A 139 106.56 41.25 5.25
C SER A 139 105.38 40.42 5.80
N CYS A 140 105.44 39.08 5.66
CA CYS A 140 104.51 38.14 6.30
C CYS A 140 105.17 37.40 7.51
N ASN A 141 104.39 37.11 8.56
CA ASN A 141 104.75 36.35 9.77
C ASN A 141 104.67 34.83 9.49
N THR A 142 105.61 34.03 10.00
CA THR A 142 105.68 32.57 9.84
C THR A 142 104.52 31.79 10.50
N ASP A 143 103.69 32.43 11.33
CA ASP A 143 102.64 31.77 12.11
C ASP A 143 101.34 31.43 11.34
N VAL A 144 101.18 31.88 10.08
CA VAL A 144 99.87 31.85 9.39
C VAL A 144 99.83 31.08 8.06
N GLU A 145 100.90 30.38 7.65
CA GLU A 145 100.94 29.60 6.40
C GLU A 145 100.34 30.36 5.20
N GLN A 146 100.79 31.61 4.97
CA GLN A 146 100.32 32.47 3.87
C GLN A 146 101.36 32.59 2.74
N GLY A 147 101.05 32.04 1.55
CA GLY A 147 101.84 32.24 0.34
C GLY A 147 101.66 33.67 -0.13
N GLY A 148 102.65 34.54 0.08
CA GLY A 148 102.59 35.94 -0.35
C GLY A 148 101.42 36.72 0.24
N CYS A 149 101.09 36.53 1.53
CA CYS A 149 99.98 37.19 2.23
C CYS A 149 98.58 36.97 1.59
N ASN A 150 98.45 36.03 0.63
CA ASN A 150 97.20 35.47 0.13
C ASN A 150 96.91 34.12 0.79
N THR A 151 95.63 33.78 0.94
CA THR A 151 95.25 32.42 1.32
C THR A 151 95.41 31.48 0.14
N ILE A 152 95.58 30.19 0.42
CA ILE A 152 95.62 29.14 -0.61
C ILE A 152 94.39 29.22 -1.53
N ASP A 153 93.20 29.42 -0.95
CA ASP A 153 91.95 29.54 -1.71
C ASP A 153 91.95 30.73 -2.68
N GLN A 154 92.54 31.88 -2.29
CA GLN A 154 92.67 33.05 -3.17
C GLN A 154 93.61 32.79 -4.34
N VAL A 155 94.69 32.03 -4.11
CA VAL A 155 95.64 31.67 -5.16
C VAL A 155 95.01 30.70 -6.14
N VAL A 156 94.31 29.69 -5.64
CA VAL A 156 93.57 28.71 -6.45
C VAL A 156 92.47 29.38 -7.27
N ASP A 157 91.62 30.20 -6.64
CA ASP A 157 90.51 30.87 -7.31
C ASP A 157 90.97 31.80 -8.44
N PHE A 158 92.08 32.52 -8.26
CA PHE A 158 92.64 33.34 -9.34
C PHE A 158 93.04 32.50 -10.56
N PHE A 159 93.79 31.40 -10.36
CA PHE A 159 94.21 30.58 -11.48
C PHE A 159 93.04 29.82 -12.09
N ASP A 160 92.04 29.42 -11.31
CA ASP A 160 90.81 28.83 -11.84
C ASP A 160 90.04 29.83 -12.71
N ASN A 161 89.90 31.09 -12.29
CA ASN A 161 89.23 32.11 -13.08
C ASN A 161 90.00 32.53 -14.35
N ASN A 162 91.33 32.43 -14.37
CA ASN A 162 92.16 32.89 -15.49
C ASN A 162 92.60 31.78 -16.45
N LEU A 163 92.85 30.58 -15.93
CA LEU A 163 93.24 29.42 -16.71
C LEU A 163 92.05 28.48 -16.93
N GLY A 164 91.12 28.37 -15.98
CA GLY A 164 90.04 27.38 -15.97
C GLY A 164 90.53 25.95 -15.82
N GLY A 165 89.57 25.02 -15.77
CA GLY A 165 89.82 23.59 -15.63
C GLY A 165 89.50 23.09 -14.23
N SER A 166 89.80 21.83 -13.94
CA SER A 166 89.68 21.31 -12.57
C SER A 166 91.04 21.34 -11.89
N LEU A 167 91.11 21.87 -10.66
CA LEU A 167 92.33 21.83 -9.85
C LEU A 167 92.76 20.37 -9.64
N TYR A 168 93.84 20.00 -10.33
CA TYR A 168 94.43 18.66 -10.39
C TYR A 168 95.39 18.43 -9.22
N SER A 169 96.23 19.43 -8.94
CA SER A 169 97.18 19.40 -7.82
C SER A 169 97.55 20.81 -7.42
N LEU A 170 97.80 21.00 -6.13
CA LEU A 170 98.26 22.26 -5.56
C LEU A 170 99.52 21.98 -4.75
N HIS A 171 100.59 22.66 -5.08
CA HIS A 171 101.86 22.56 -4.39
C HIS A 171 102.20 23.89 -3.75
N VAL A 172 102.11 23.96 -2.42
CA VAL A 172 102.42 25.16 -1.62
C VAL A 172 103.65 24.90 -0.76
N GLN A 173 104.62 25.80 -0.78
CA GLN A 173 105.80 25.71 0.07
C GLN A 173 106.33 27.10 0.49
N TYR A 174 107.25 27.09 1.47
CA TYR A 174 107.83 28.28 2.10
C TYR A 174 109.36 28.24 2.08
N CYS A 175 109.94 27.79 0.97
CA CYS A 175 111.39 27.61 0.84
C CYS A 175 111.87 27.82 -0.60
N CYS A 176 113.13 28.19 -0.75
CA CYS A 176 113.76 28.43 -2.04
C CYS A 176 113.70 27.24 -2.99
N TRP A 177 113.31 27.50 -4.24
CA TRP A 177 113.52 26.54 -5.31
C TRP A 177 115.00 26.55 -5.73
N LEU A 178 115.70 25.45 -5.50
CA LEU A 178 117.12 25.30 -5.80
C LEU A 178 117.33 24.57 -7.13
N ASN A 179 118.46 24.84 -7.80
CA ASN A 179 118.79 24.27 -9.11
C ASN A 179 118.76 22.71 -9.16
N SER A 180 118.96 22.04 -8.01
CA SER A 180 118.97 20.58 -7.92
C SER A 180 117.58 19.93 -7.78
N SER A 181 116.54 20.70 -7.50
CA SER A 181 115.20 20.17 -7.22
C SER A 181 114.39 20.02 -8.51
N VAL A 182 113.81 18.84 -8.75
CA VAL A 182 112.93 18.55 -9.90
C VAL A 182 111.61 17.96 -9.40
N TYR A 183 110.49 18.54 -9.83
CA TYR A 183 109.15 18.02 -9.54
C TYR A 183 108.68 17.13 -10.70
N SER A 184 108.54 15.83 -10.42
CA SER A 184 107.88 14.87 -11.32
C SER A 184 106.36 15.02 -11.20
N ILE A 185 105.68 15.29 -12.31
CA ILE A 185 104.22 15.46 -12.31
C ILE A 185 103.51 14.13 -12.02
N ALA A 186 104.07 13.00 -12.45
CA ALA A 186 103.58 11.67 -12.10
C ALA A 186 103.62 11.39 -10.59
N ALA A 187 104.61 11.94 -9.88
CA ALA A 187 104.70 11.82 -8.42
C ALA A 187 103.72 12.75 -7.66
N LEU A 188 103.18 13.77 -8.33
CA LEU A 188 102.18 14.70 -7.80
C LEU A 188 100.73 14.28 -8.13
N ALA A 189 100.56 13.20 -8.92
CA ALA A 189 99.29 12.64 -9.33
C ALA A 189 98.80 11.57 -8.35
N GLY A 190 97.66 11.79 -7.69
CA GLY A 190 96.98 10.77 -6.88
C GLY A 190 96.43 9.63 -7.73
N SER A 191 96.62 8.39 -7.26
CA SER A 191 96.32 7.12 -7.93
C SER A 191 94.87 6.94 -8.42
N CYS A 192 94.71 6.35 -9.62
CA CYS A 192 93.43 5.98 -10.20
C CYS A 192 92.80 4.71 -9.55
N CYS A 193 91.47 4.76 -9.37
CA CYS A 193 90.52 3.64 -9.22
C CYS A 193 90.53 2.80 -7.91
N GLU A 194 89.51 2.99 -7.05
CA GLU A 194 88.90 1.92 -6.25
C GLU A 194 87.36 1.91 -6.40
N ASN A 195 86.76 0.72 -6.35
CA ASN A 195 85.37 0.41 -6.68
C ASN A 195 84.35 0.99 -5.67
N ALA A 196 83.29 1.66 -6.15
CA ALA A 196 82.12 1.97 -5.33
C ALA A 196 81.18 0.74 -5.21
N ALA A 197 81.13 0.10 -4.04
CA ALA A 197 80.09 -0.87 -3.72
C ALA A 197 78.85 -0.14 -3.17
N GLY A 198 77.87 0.14 -4.03
CA GLY A 198 76.53 0.61 -3.64
C GLY A 198 75.45 -0.39 -4.09
N SER A 199 74.33 -0.44 -3.37
CA SER A 199 73.13 -1.17 -3.80
C SER A 199 71.90 -0.25 -3.73
N ALA A 200 70.94 -0.48 -4.62
CA ALA A 200 69.61 0.13 -4.55
C ALA A 200 68.57 -0.91 -4.96
N THR A 201 67.37 -0.83 -4.39
CA THR A 201 66.21 -1.58 -4.86
C THR A 201 65.06 -0.63 -5.16
N ILE A 202 64.27 -0.97 -6.17
CA ILE A 202 63.10 -0.23 -6.61
C ILE A 202 61.89 -1.17 -6.70
N ALA A 203 60.74 -0.75 -6.18
CA ALA A 203 59.50 -1.51 -6.25
C ALA A 203 58.28 -0.58 -6.42
N TYR A 204 57.25 -1.07 -7.11
CA TYR A 204 55.95 -0.41 -7.20
C TYR A 204 54.91 -1.33 -6.55
N GLN A 205 54.01 -0.76 -5.75
CA GLN A 205 52.99 -1.52 -5.01
C GLN A 205 51.65 -1.50 -5.75
N GLY A 206 50.90 -2.60 -5.72
CA GLY A 206 49.56 -2.65 -6.32
C GLY A 206 49.54 -2.89 -7.83
N LEU A 207 50.48 -3.71 -8.33
CA LEU A 207 50.54 -4.13 -9.73
C LEU A 207 49.52 -5.25 -10.04
N PRO A 208 49.00 -5.34 -11.29
CA PRO A 208 49.18 -4.39 -12.40
C PRO A 208 48.34 -3.11 -12.18
N TYR A 209 48.79 -1.98 -12.72
CA TYR A 209 48.00 -0.75 -12.71
C TYR A 209 47.08 -0.67 -13.93
N CYS A 210 45.92 -0.04 -13.72
CA CYS A 210 44.91 0.12 -14.75
C CYS A 210 45.08 1.43 -15.52
N THR A 211 44.76 1.43 -16.82
CA THR A 211 44.84 2.63 -17.69
C THR A 211 43.87 3.76 -17.30
N ASP A 212 43.01 3.57 -16.32
CA ASP A 212 42.13 4.60 -15.75
C ASP A 212 42.71 5.26 -14.48
N VAL A 213 43.81 4.74 -13.93
CA VAL A 213 44.49 5.34 -12.78
C VAL A 213 45.22 6.62 -13.21
N THR A 214 44.64 7.76 -12.86
CA THR A 214 45.17 9.10 -13.20
C THR A 214 46.19 9.63 -12.20
N THR A 215 46.26 9.07 -11.00
CA THR A 215 47.20 9.50 -9.96
C THR A 215 48.59 8.92 -10.24
N PRO A 216 49.65 9.76 -10.26
CA PRO A 216 51.02 9.26 -10.41
C PRO A 216 51.41 8.31 -9.27
N GLN A 217 51.97 7.16 -9.62
CA GLN A 217 52.41 6.12 -8.69
C GLN A 217 53.93 6.21 -8.51
N LEU A 218 54.39 6.45 -7.30
CA LEU A 218 55.82 6.57 -6.97
C LEU A 218 56.42 5.20 -6.63
N PRO A 219 57.68 4.93 -7.01
CA PRO A 219 58.40 3.76 -6.54
C PRO A 219 58.85 3.91 -5.09
N ASP A 220 58.86 2.79 -4.37
CA ASP A 220 59.64 2.64 -3.15
C ASP A 220 61.12 2.46 -3.51
N ILE A 221 61.98 3.38 -3.07
CA ILE A 221 63.43 3.32 -3.29
C ILE A 221 64.13 3.09 -1.95
N THR A 222 64.98 2.06 -1.88
CA THR A 222 65.89 1.88 -0.73
C THR A 222 67.34 1.81 -1.20
N GLY A 223 68.27 2.31 -0.39
CA GLY A 223 69.69 2.45 -0.76
C GLY A 223 70.01 3.83 -1.33
N SER A 224 70.69 3.88 -2.49
CA SER A 224 71.15 5.15 -3.09
C SER A 224 70.00 5.96 -3.74
N THR A 225 69.91 7.26 -3.43
CA THR A 225 68.81 8.16 -3.84
C THR A 225 69.17 9.12 -4.97
N ALA A 226 70.39 9.02 -5.55
CA ALA A 226 70.89 9.93 -6.58
C ALA A 226 71.00 9.24 -7.96
N GLY A 227 69.87 8.80 -8.51
CA GLY A 227 69.80 8.12 -9.82
C GLY A 227 68.74 8.70 -10.77
N SER A 228 68.58 8.05 -11.92
CA SER A 228 67.61 8.42 -12.96
C SER A 228 66.80 7.21 -13.42
N PHE A 229 65.56 7.42 -13.85
CA PHE A 229 64.63 6.38 -14.26
C PHE A 229 64.47 6.32 -15.78
N SER A 230 64.34 5.11 -16.30
CA SER A 230 63.96 4.84 -17.69
C SER A 230 63.10 3.57 -17.75
N ALA A 231 62.34 3.38 -18.83
CA ALA A 231 61.49 2.21 -19.01
C ALA A 231 61.58 1.67 -20.45
N LEU A 232 61.55 0.35 -20.59
CA LEU A 232 61.47 -0.34 -21.87
C LEU A 232 60.40 -1.45 -21.83
N PRO A 233 59.63 -1.67 -22.91
CA PRO A 233 59.62 -0.92 -24.17
C PRO A 233 59.05 0.51 -24.02
N ALA A 234 59.17 1.36 -25.04
CA ALA A 234 58.57 2.69 -25.03
C ALA A 234 57.03 2.59 -24.96
N GLY A 235 56.38 3.48 -24.21
CA GLY A 235 54.92 3.46 -24.01
C GLY A 235 54.48 3.70 -22.56
N LEU A 236 55.39 3.60 -21.59
CA LEU A 236 55.16 3.98 -20.19
C LEU A 236 55.44 5.47 -19.98
N MET A 237 54.47 6.22 -19.47
CA MET A 237 54.66 7.59 -19.01
C MET A 237 55.32 7.56 -17.62
N ILE A 238 56.64 7.77 -17.58
CA ILE A 238 57.46 7.79 -16.37
C ILE A 238 58.24 9.11 -16.28
N ASP A 239 58.25 9.73 -15.10
CA ASP A 239 59.10 10.87 -14.81
C ASP A 239 60.53 10.41 -14.53
N ALA A 240 61.50 10.92 -15.32
CA ALA A 240 62.87 10.45 -15.28
C ALA A 240 63.64 10.77 -13.98
N VAL A 241 63.11 11.67 -13.15
CA VAL A 241 63.77 12.14 -11.91
C VAL A 241 63.18 11.47 -10.68
N SER A 242 61.85 11.48 -10.56
CA SER A 242 61.12 10.92 -9.42
C SER A 242 60.78 9.43 -9.58
N GLY A 243 60.80 8.91 -10.81
CA GLY A 243 60.32 7.57 -11.13
C GLY A 243 58.79 7.46 -11.11
N ALA A 244 58.04 8.53 -10.88
CA ALA A 244 56.58 8.47 -10.87
C ALA A 244 56.05 7.97 -12.22
N ILE A 245 55.23 6.92 -12.21
CA ILE A 245 54.53 6.44 -13.42
C ILE A 245 53.10 6.97 -13.41
N THR A 246 52.56 7.32 -14.58
CA THR A 246 51.15 7.71 -14.74
C THR A 246 50.44 6.67 -15.61
N PRO A 247 49.75 5.68 -15.02
CA PRO A 247 49.12 4.59 -15.76
C PRO A 247 48.16 5.05 -16.86
N SER A 248 47.37 6.10 -16.62
CA SER A 248 46.42 6.61 -17.63
C SER A 248 47.04 7.29 -18.85
N GLY A 249 48.29 7.72 -18.75
CA GLY A 249 49.08 8.23 -19.87
C GLY A 249 49.91 7.16 -20.58
N SER A 250 49.81 5.90 -20.13
CA SER A 250 50.65 4.79 -20.59
C SER A 250 49.87 3.81 -21.46
N LEU A 251 50.57 3.14 -22.40
CA LEU A 251 49.98 2.06 -23.19
C LEU A 251 49.93 0.76 -22.36
N PRO A 252 48.94 -0.13 -22.56
CA PRO A 252 48.94 -1.45 -21.94
C PRO A 252 50.20 -2.25 -22.34
N GLY A 253 50.83 -2.91 -21.37
CA GLY A 253 52.05 -3.69 -21.58
C GLY A 253 52.83 -3.94 -20.29
N ASN A 254 53.83 -4.82 -20.39
CA ASN A 254 54.79 -5.08 -19.33
C ASN A 254 56.06 -4.28 -19.61
N TYR A 255 56.44 -3.44 -18.64
CA TYR A 255 57.58 -2.53 -18.72
C TYR A 255 58.64 -2.92 -17.70
N THR A 256 59.90 -2.95 -18.13
CA THR A 256 61.05 -3.02 -17.23
C THR A 256 61.52 -1.61 -16.94
N ILE A 257 61.36 -1.17 -15.70
CA ILE A 257 61.85 0.11 -15.21
C ILE A 257 63.29 -0.10 -14.74
N THR A 258 64.20 0.73 -15.25
CA THR A 258 65.61 0.74 -14.89
C THR A 258 65.93 2.02 -14.14
N TYR A 259 66.36 1.89 -12.88
CA TYR A 259 66.93 2.97 -12.08
C TYR A 259 68.45 2.91 -12.17
N ASN A 260 69.00 3.89 -12.89
CA ASN A 260 70.43 4.00 -13.15
C ASN A 260 71.07 4.94 -12.12
N VAL A 261 71.96 4.38 -11.30
CA VAL A 261 72.74 5.14 -10.32
C VAL A 261 74.13 5.38 -10.91
N PRO A 262 74.46 6.63 -11.31
CA PRO A 262 75.76 6.94 -11.87
C PRO A 262 76.90 6.69 -10.85
N GLY A 263 78.03 6.14 -11.32
CA GLY A 263 79.21 5.78 -10.52
C GLY A 263 80.31 5.14 -11.37
N CYS A 264 81.44 4.73 -10.76
CA CYS A 264 82.51 3.95 -11.41
C CYS A 264 82.88 2.70 -10.58
N PRO A 265 82.35 1.50 -10.90
CA PRO A 265 81.30 1.29 -11.89
C PRO A 265 79.94 1.78 -11.37
N GLY A 266 79.14 2.38 -12.24
CA GLY A 266 77.74 2.65 -11.96
C GLY A 266 76.98 1.32 -11.88
N PHE A 267 75.83 1.32 -11.23
CA PHE A 267 75.00 0.14 -11.15
C PHE A 267 73.55 0.50 -11.46
N THR A 268 72.80 -0.49 -11.92
CA THR A 268 71.38 -0.37 -12.24
C THR A 268 70.57 -1.30 -11.36
N ALA A 269 69.45 -0.82 -10.85
CA ALA A 269 68.40 -1.65 -10.28
C ALA A 269 67.22 -1.70 -11.25
N THR A 270 66.61 -2.86 -11.41
CA THR A 270 65.46 -3.04 -12.31
C THR A 270 64.26 -3.59 -11.57
N THR A 271 63.06 -3.17 -11.97
CA THR A 271 61.80 -3.78 -11.56
C THR A 271 60.84 -3.83 -12.74
N THR A 272 59.78 -4.62 -12.64
CA THR A 272 58.78 -4.76 -13.70
C THR A 272 57.46 -4.14 -13.26
N VAL A 273 56.84 -3.37 -14.14
CA VAL A 273 55.50 -2.79 -13.96
C VAL A 273 54.63 -3.25 -15.12
N ALA A 274 53.45 -3.76 -14.80
CA ALA A 274 52.43 -4.11 -15.78
C ALA A 274 51.34 -3.03 -15.78
N ILE A 275 51.08 -2.44 -16.95
CA ILE A 275 49.91 -1.60 -17.20
C ILE A 275 48.91 -2.43 -18.00
N THR A 276 47.67 -2.52 -17.53
CA THR A 276 46.61 -3.23 -18.24
C THR A 276 45.38 -2.34 -18.40
N THR A 277 44.58 -2.59 -19.42
CA THR A 277 43.30 -1.91 -19.61
C THR A 277 42.18 -2.84 -19.16
N GLY A 278 41.12 -2.27 -18.57
CA GLY A 278 39.92 -3.04 -18.25
C GLY A 278 39.23 -3.49 -19.54
N GLU A 279 38.78 -4.74 -19.60
CA GLU A 279 37.94 -5.20 -20.70
C GLU A 279 36.53 -4.61 -20.53
N PRO A 280 35.94 -3.97 -21.55
CA PRO A 280 34.57 -3.48 -21.45
C PRO A 280 33.62 -4.64 -21.19
N VAL A 281 32.66 -4.43 -20.30
CA VAL A 281 31.59 -5.38 -19.98
C VAL A 281 30.24 -4.78 -20.30
N ASP A 282 29.28 -5.63 -20.64
CA ASP A 282 27.86 -5.28 -20.78
C ASP A 282 26.98 -6.40 -20.22
N ILE A 283 25.81 -6.04 -19.69
CA ILE A 283 24.83 -6.98 -19.14
C ILE A 283 23.45 -6.73 -19.74
N GLN A 284 22.76 -7.80 -20.12
CA GLN A 284 21.42 -7.71 -20.70
C GLN A 284 20.50 -8.79 -20.14
N TYR A 285 19.30 -8.41 -19.74
CA TYR A 285 18.20 -9.33 -19.44
C TYR A 285 17.25 -9.36 -20.64
N SER A 286 16.54 -10.49 -20.85
CA SER A 286 15.59 -10.61 -21.97
C SER A 286 14.34 -9.73 -21.82
N SER A 287 14.05 -9.28 -20.59
CA SER A 287 13.09 -8.24 -20.27
C SER A 287 13.70 -7.28 -19.24
N ASN A 288 13.26 -6.03 -19.23
CA ASN A 288 13.60 -5.04 -18.21
C ASN A 288 12.40 -4.66 -17.33
N VAL A 289 11.24 -5.27 -17.56
CA VAL A 289 10.02 -5.09 -16.76
C VAL A 289 9.46 -6.46 -16.39
N PHE A 290 9.17 -6.65 -15.11
CA PHE A 290 8.71 -7.91 -14.51
C PHE A 290 7.53 -7.66 -13.61
N CYS A 291 6.67 -8.65 -13.47
CA CYS A 291 5.65 -8.67 -12.43
C CYS A 291 6.23 -9.35 -11.19
N ALA A 292 5.74 -8.99 -10.02
CA ALA A 292 6.16 -9.62 -8.77
C ALA A 292 5.78 -11.11 -8.64
N ASP A 293 5.19 -11.76 -9.65
CA ASP A 293 5.02 -13.22 -9.76
C ASP A 293 5.83 -13.83 -10.91
N GLY A 294 6.70 -13.03 -11.55
CA GLY A 294 7.47 -13.43 -12.70
C GLY A 294 8.50 -14.51 -12.38
N VAL A 295 8.81 -15.34 -13.38
CA VAL A 295 9.88 -16.33 -13.30
C VAL A 295 11.25 -15.67 -13.28
N GLY A 296 12.19 -16.25 -12.53
CA GLY A 296 13.55 -15.72 -12.44
C GLY A 296 14.31 -15.77 -13.78
N LEU A 297 15.11 -14.74 -14.04
CA LEU A 297 15.90 -14.62 -15.27
C LEU A 297 17.38 -14.40 -14.99
N PHE A 298 18.21 -15.08 -15.78
CA PHE A 298 19.65 -14.83 -15.81
C PHE A 298 20.00 -13.73 -16.82
N PRO A 299 21.00 -12.89 -16.52
CA PRO A 299 21.57 -11.97 -17.49
C PRO A 299 22.45 -12.71 -18.49
N VAL A 300 22.58 -12.12 -19.67
CA VAL A 300 23.68 -12.40 -20.60
C VAL A 300 24.79 -11.39 -20.32
N ILE A 301 25.98 -11.90 -20.02
CA ILE A 301 27.20 -11.09 -19.80
C ILE A 301 28.04 -11.14 -21.07
N THR A 302 28.50 -9.98 -21.54
CA THR A 302 29.53 -9.90 -22.59
C THR A 302 30.79 -9.23 -22.05
N GLY A 303 31.96 -9.67 -22.50
CA GLY A 303 33.26 -9.26 -21.95
C GLY A 303 33.75 -10.17 -20.81
N SER A 304 34.44 -9.59 -19.83
CA SER A 304 35.03 -10.29 -18.68
C SER A 304 33.97 -10.87 -17.71
N ALA A 305 33.99 -12.21 -17.54
CA ALA A 305 33.09 -12.95 -16.65
C ALA A 305 33.65 -13.14 -15.22
N GLY A 306 32.81 -13.60 -14.28
CA GLY A 306 33.20 -13.94 -12.91
C GLY A 306 33.15 -12.79 -11.90
N GLY A 307 32.57 -11.66 -12.29
CA GLY A 307 32.33 -10.50 -11.43
C GLY A 307 31.15 -10.67 -10.46
N LEU A 308 30.73 -9.57 -9.84
CA LEU A 308 29.62 -9.55 -8.89
C LEU A 308 28.49 -8.62 -9.35
N PHE A 309 27.27 -8.96 -8.96
CA PHE A 309 26.06 -8.18 -9.20
C PHE A 309 25.60 -7.47 -7.92
N GLU A 310 25.18 -6.23 -8.06
CA GLU A 310 24.55 -5.42 -7.02
C GLU A 310 23.31 -4.72 -7.58
N ALA A 311 22.34 -4.39 -6.73
CA ALA A 311 21.14 -3.67 -7.12
C ALA A 311 20.84 -2.50 -6.18
N PHE A 312 20.38 -1.39 -6.73
CA PHE A 312 19.98 -0.20 -5.98
C PHE A 312 18.67 0.40 -6.53
N PRO A 313 17.73 0.86 -5.69
CA PRO A 313 17.71 0.78 -4.22
C PRO A 313 17.57 -0.68 -3.71
N GLU A 314 17.71 -0.89 -2.40
CA GLU A 314 17.42 -2.20 -1.79
C GLU A 314 15.97 -2.63 -2.05
N GLY A 315 15.74 -3.93 -2.21
CA GLY A 315 14.41 -4.51 -2.44
C GLY A 315 14.31 -5.42 -3.66
N LEU A 316 15.27 -5.37 -4.59
CA LEU A 316 15.39 -6.35 -5.67
C LEU A 316 16.12 -7.60 -5.16
N SER A 317 15.50 -8.77 -5.30
CA SER A 317 16.14 -10.05 -5.02
C SER A 317 16.99 -10.47 -6.21
N ILE A 318 18.32 -10.37 -6.05
CA ILE A 318 19.30 -10.75 -7.06
C ILE A 318 20.40 -11.60 -6.42
N ASP A 319 20.79 -12.68 -7.09
CA ASP A 319 21.95 -13.47 -6.70
C ASP A 319 23.25 -12.73 -7.07
N PRO A 320 24.14 -12.43 -6.11
CA PRO A 320 25.29 -11.56 -6.33
C PRO A 320 26.37 -12.16 -7.25
N VAL A 321 26.30 -13.45 -7.59
CA VAL A 321 27.32 -14.13 -8.40
C VAL A 321 26.78 -14.44 -9.80
N SER A 322 25.59 -15.03 -9.87
CA SER A 322 24.94 -15.42 -11.12
C SER A 322 24.13 -14.30 -11.78
N GLY A 323 23.77 -13.26 -11.01
CA GLY A 323 22.89 -12.19 -11.46
C GLY A 323 21.43 -12.62 -11.62
N LEU A 324 21.05 -13.82 -11.14
CA LEU A 324 19.67 -14.27 -11.21
C LEU A 324 18.76 -13.30 -10.45
N ILE A 325 17.85 -12.64 -11.17
CA ILE A 325 16.78 -11.84 -10.56
C ILE A 325 15.61 -12.77 -10.26
N THR A 326 15.06 -12.66 -9.04
CA THR A 326 13.87 -13.41 -8.59
C THR A 326 12.73 -12.43 -8.31
N PRO A 327 11.84 -12.17 -9.29
CA PRO A 327 10.77 -11.18 -9.13
C PRO A 327 9.82 -11.47 -7.95
N GLU A 328 9.52 -12.75 -7.67
CA GLU A 328 8.63 -13.18 -6.58
C GLU A 328 9.11 -12.83 -5.16
N SER A 329 10.41 -12.66 -4.98
CA SER A 329 11.00 -12.22 -3.70
C SER A 329 11.45 -10.77 -3.74
N SER A 330 11.11 -10.03 -4.80
CA SER A 330 11.45 -8.62 -4.96
C SER A 330 10.28 -7.72 -4.60
N LEU A 331 10.56 -6.55 -4.06
CA LEU A 331 9.57 -5.51 -3.84
C LEU A 331 9.24 -4.80 -5.18
N PRO A 332 8.01 -4.29 -5.37
CA PRO A 332 7.69 -3.44 -6.51
C PRO A 332 8.53 -2.15 -6.50
N GLY A 333 9.06 -1.77 -7.67
CA GLY A 333 9.92 -0.59 -7.78
C GLY A 333 10.77 -0.56 -9.05
N ASN A 334 11.54 0.52 -9.20
CA ASN A 334 12.55 0.67 -10.26
C ASN A 334 13.94 0.52 -9.63
N TYR A 335 14.75 -0.34 -10.24
CA TYR A 335 16.07 -0.73 -9.77
C TYR A 335 17.12 -0.53 -10.86
N VAL A 336 18.36 -0.26 -10.44
CA VAL A 336 19.55 -0.30 -11.29
C VAL A 336 20.38 -1.49 -10.86
N VAL A 337 20.52 -2.47 -11.73
CA VAL A 337 21.41 -3.62 -11.53
C VAL A 337 22.76 -3.28 -12.11
N THR A 338 23.81 -3.40 -11.30
CA THR A 338 25.20 -3.13 -11.70
C THR A 338 26.00 -4.43 -11.62
N TYR A 339 26.71 -4.77 -12.69
CA TYR A 339 27.72 -5.83 -12.71
C TYR A 339 29.10 -5.22 -12.68
N THR A 340 29.98 -5.74 -11.82
CA THR A 340 31.38 -5.31 -11.68
C THR A 340 32.30 -6.49 -11.96
N SER A 341 33.13 -6.41 -13.01
CA SER A 341 34.08 -7.48 -13.35
C SER A 341 35.19 -7.64 -12.29
N PRO A 342 35.90 -8.78 -12.24
CA PRO A 342 36.96 -9.00 -11.26
C PRO A 342 38.11 -7.98 -11.35
N GLN A 343 38.75 -7.74 -10.19
CA GLN A 343 40.02 -7.00 -10.06
C GLN A 343 41.16 -7.68 -10.85
N PRO A 344 42.21 -6.97 -11.31
CA PRO A 344 42.67 -5.65 -10.86
C PRO A 344 42.10 -4.44 -11.60
N CYS A 345 41.54 -4.61 -12.81
CA CYS A 345 40.92 -3.52 -13.59
C CYS A 345 39.45 -3.82 -13.82
N ALA A 346 38.67 -3.63 -12.75
CA ALA A 346 37.23 -3.84 -12.78
C ALA A 346 36.56 -2.83 -13.71
N ALA A 347 35.69 -3.32 -14.60
CA ALA A 347 34.77 -2.53 -15.39
C ALA A 347 33.34 -2.76 -14.86
N THR A 348 32.48 -1.76 -15.01
CA THR A 348 31.09 -1.83 -14.57
C THR A 348 30.11 -1.64 -15.73
N ALA A 349 28.99 -2.36 -15.68
CA ALA A 349 27.85 -2.19 -16.58
C ALA A 349 26.55 -2.13 -15.77
N GLY A 350 25.59 -1.32 -16.21
CA GLY A 350 24.34 -1.08 -15.51
C GLY A 350 23.12 -1.23 -16.40
N VAL A 351 22.04 -1.83 -15.87
CA VAL A 351 20.75 -1.97 -16.56
C VAL A 351 19.61 -1.62 -15.60
N ASN A 352 18.58 -0.93 -16.12
CA ASN A 352 17.38 -0.59 -15.36
C ASN A 352 16.41 -1.78 -15.38
N ILE A 353 15.87 -2.13 -14.22
CA ILE A 353 14.90 -3.21 -14.03
C ILE A 353 13.69 -2.64 -13.26
N THR A 354 12.48 -2.88 -13.75
CA THR A 354 11.24 -2.50 -13.08
C THR A 354 10.50 -3.75 -12.61
N ILE A 355 10.19 -3.82 -11.32
CA ILE A 355 9.25 -4.79 -10.75
C ILE A 355 7.91 -4.08 -10.57
N LEU A 356 6.90 -4.54 -11.30
CA LEU A 356 5.51 -4.09 -11.21
C LEU A 356 4.80 -4.85 -10.10
N ASP A 357 3.96 -4.12 -9.38
CA ASP A 357 3.05 -4.71 -8.41
C ASP A 357 1.95 -5.53 -9.11
N LEU A 358 1.48 -6.59 -8.45
CA LEU A 358 0.39 -7.37 -8.98
C LEU A 358 -0.93 -6.59 -8.83
N PRO A 359 -1.80 -6.57 -9.84
CA PRO A 359 -3.11 -5.97 -9.68
C PRO A 359 -3.88 -6.71 -8.57
N VAL A 360 -4.58 -5.97 -7.72
CA VAL A 360 -5.48 -6.52 -6.70
C VAL A 360 -6.90 -6.10 -7.07
N SER A 361 -7.82 -7.08 -7.15
CA SER A 361 -9.19 -6.88 -7.65
C SER A 361 -10.27 -7.05 -6.58
N GLY A 362 -9.88 -7.33 -5.33
CA GLY A 362 -10.78 -7.65 -4.22
C GLY A 362 -11.84 -6.57 -3.98
N PHE A 363 -13.11 -6.98 -3.88
CA PHE A 363 -14.23 -6.10 -3.58
C PHE A 363 -15.37 -6.89 -2.95
N ALA A 364 -16.31 -6.17 -2.32
CA ALA A 364 -17.60 -6.73 -1.91
C ALA A 364 -18.69 -5.64 -1.87
N TYR A 365 -19.95 -6.07 -1.87
CA TYR A 365 -21.09 -5.19 -1.68
C TYR A 365 -21.55 -5.24 -0.22
N ALA A 366 -22.20 -4.17 0.25
CA ALA A 366 -22.68 -4.07 1.63
C ALA A 366 -23.69 -5.18 1.99
N GLN A 367 -24.41 -5.71 1.00
CA GLN A 367 -25.36 -6.80 1.14
C GLN A 367 -25.18 -7.81 0.01
N ASN A 368 -25.60 -9.05 0.24
CA ASN A 368 -25.65 -10.11 -0.78
C ASN A 368 -26.99 -10.14 -1.55
N SER A 369 -27.98 -9.35 -1.11
CA SER A 369 -29.30 -9.26 -1.74
C SER A 369 -29.82 -7.83 -1.69
N TYR A 370 -30.42 -7.36 -2.78
CA TYR A 370 -30.99 -6.03 -2.94
C TYR A 370 -32.39 -6.12 -3.55
N CYS A 371 -33.27 -5.18 -3.23
CA CYS A 371 -34.59 -5.11 -3.88
C CYS A 371 -34.50 -4.36 -5.21
N ALA A 372 -35.12 -4.89 -6.27
CA ALA A 372 -35.32 -4.16 -7.52
C ALA A 372 -36.25 -2.96 -7.29
N GLY A 373 -35.93 -1.81 -7.89
CA GLY A 373 -36.85 -0.66 -7.93
C GLY A 373 -36.18 0.70 -7.82
N THR A 374 -35.59 1.05 -6.67
CA THR A 374 -34.99 2.38 -6.48
C THR A 374 -33.68 2.30 -5.72
N GLY A 375 -32.69 3.10 -6.13
CA GLY A 375 -31.41 3.24 -5.45
C GLY A 375 -30.24 2.61 -6.22
N ILE A 376 -29.08 2.60 -5.56
CA ILE A 376 -27.83 2.05 -6.10
C ILE A 376 -27.20 1.09 -5.09
N ALA A 377 -26.42 0.12 -5.57
CA ALA A 377 -25.52 -0.66 -4.74
C ALA A 377 -24.07 -0.30 -5.11
N GLN A 378 -23.33 0.23 -4.14
CA GLN A 378 -21.93 0.61 -4.32
C GLN A 378 -21.02 -0.44 -3.65
N PRO A 379 -19.99 -0.95 -4.34
CA PRO A 379 -19.04 -1.88 -3.75
C PRO A 379 -18.03 -1.13 -2.87
N PHE A 380 -17.48 -1.83 -1.89
CA PHE A 380 -16.25 -1.44 -1.20
C PHE A 380 -15.10 -2.28 -1.73
N LEU A 381 -13.95 -1.65 -1.96
CA LEU A 381 -12.72 -2.31 -2.36
C LEU A 381 -11.99 -2.84 -1.12
N GLU A 382 -11.37 -4.01 -1.25
CA GLU A 382 -10.45 -4.52 -0.24
C GLU A 382 -9.19 -3.64 -0.17
N PRO A 383 -8.38 -3.70 0.91
CA PRO A 383 -7.11 -2.98 0.98
C PRO A 383 -6.24 -3.23 -0.26
N ASP A 384 -5.64 -2.17 -0.77
CA ASP A 384 -4.77 -2.15 -1.97
C ASP A 384 -5.45 -2.53 -3.30
N ALA A 385 -6.71 -2.97 -3.26
CA ALA A 385 -7.50 -3.26 -4.46
C ALA A 385 -7.83 -1.99 -5.26
N GLN A 386 -7.89 -2.16 -6.58
CA GLN A 386 -8.17 -1.07 -7.52
C GLN A 386 -9.51 -1.30 -8.24
N PRO A 387 -10.21 -0.22 -8.63
CA PRO A 387 -11.35 -0.33 -9.54
C PRO A 387 -10.86 -0.78 -10.93
N GLY A 388 -11.45 -1.84 -11.45
CA GLY A 388 -11.17 -2.38 -12.78
C GLY A 388 -12.37 -2.21 -13.71
N VAL A 389 -12.56 -3.19 -14.59
CA VAL A 389 -13.78 -3.31 -15.40
C VAL A 389 -14.74 -4.25 -14.69
N PHE A 390 -15.87 -3.72 -14.23
CA PHE A 390 -16.95 -4.50 -13.65
C PHE A 390 -17.87 -5.04 -14.74
N THR A 391 -18.16 -6.34 -14.66
CA THR A 391 -19.12 -7.03 -15.51
C THR A 391 -20.05 -7.89 -14.65
N ALA A 392 -21.18 -8.31 -15.20
CA ALA A 392 -22.12 -9.18 -14.49
C ALA A 392 -22.70 -10.23 -15.43
N LEU A 393 -22.81 -11.47 -14.93
CA LEU A 393 -23.43 -12.59 -15.62
C LEU A 393 -24.45 -13.30 -14.71
N PRO A 394 -25.59 -13.79 -15.24
CA PRO A 394 -26.10 -13.58 -16.59
C PRO A 394 -26.46 -12.09 -16.86
N GLY A 395 -26.70 -11.72 -18.12
CA GLY A 395 -27.14 -10.36 -18.43
C GLY A 395 -28.46 -9.99 -17.75
N GLY A 396 -28.64 -8.71 -17.41
CA GLY A 396 -29.85 -8.20 -16.73
C GLY A 396 -29.55 -7.22 -15.60
N LEU A 397 -28.36 -7.30 -15.01
CA LEU A 397 -27.82 -6.32 -14.08
C LEU A 397 -27.17 -5.16 -14.86
N VAL A 398 -27.49 -3.94 -14.44
CA VAL A 398 -27.03 -2.70 -15.07
C VAL A 398 -26.15 -1.92 -14.10
N PHE A 399 -24.99 -1.49 -14.57
CA PHE A 399 -24.11 -0.59 -13.83
C PHE A 399 -24.42 0.87 -14.23
N THR A 400 -24.59 1.76 -13.25
CA THR A 400 -24.52 3.21 -13.49
C THR A 400 -23.10 3.63 -13.83
N ASP A 401 -22.12 2.97 -13.21
CA ASP A 401 -20.69 3.14 -13.47
C ASP A 401 -20.01 1.77 -13.41
N ASN A 402 -19.59 1.24 -14.56
CA ASN A 402 -18.94 -0.06 -14.67
C ASN A 402 -17.43 -0.02 -14.36
N ILE A 403 -16.86 1.15 -14.07
CA ILE A 403 -15.48 1.29 -13.60
C ILE A 403 -15.47 1.30 -12.07
N GLN A 404 -16.42 1.99 -11.45
CA GLN A 404 -16.60 2.00 -9.99
C GLN A 404 -17.44 0.82 -9.47
N GLY A 405 -18.01 0.02 -10.37
CA GLY A 405 -18.87 -1.12 -10.02
C GLY A 405 -20.21 -0.71 -9.40
N ILE A 406 -20.68 0.51 -9.64
CA ILE A 406 -21.94 1.00 -9.05
C ILE A 406 -23.11 0.41 -9.83
N ILE A 407 -23.95 -0.36 -9.14
CA ILE A 407 -25.13 -1.02 -9.71
C ILE A 407 -26.35 -0.10 -9.61
N ASP A 408 -27.10 0.00 -10.69
CA ASP A 408 -28.40 0.66 -10.73
C ASP A 408 -29.52 -0.34 -10.40
N LEU A 409 -30.08 -0.26 -9.19
CA LEU A 409 -31.14 -1.18 -8.76
C LEU A 409 -32.50 -0.89 -9.41
N ALA A 410 -32.66 0.28 -10.04
CA ALA A 410 -33.93 0.69 -10.64
C ALA A 410 -34.20 0.08 -12.01
N VAL A 411 -33.13 -0.15 -12.77
CA VAL A 411 -33.21 -0.71 -14.13
C VAL A 411 -32.66 -2.12 -14.24
N SER A 412 -32.01 -2.63 -13.19
CA SER A 412 -31.57 -4.02 -13.13
C SER A 412 -32.75 -4.98 -12.96
N ALA A 413 -32.78 -6.05 -13.75
CA ALA A 413 -33.80 -7.09 -13.65
C ALA A 413 -33.61 -7.95 -12.39
N PRO A 414 -34.68 -8.49 -11.78
CA PRO A 414 -34.55 -9.50 -10.73
C PRO A 414 -33.80 -10.75 -11.21
N GLY A 415 -32.89 -11.27 -10.38
CA GLY A 415 -32.03 -12.41 -10.71
C GLY A 415 -30.85 -12.58 -9.75
N VAL A 416 -30.12 -13.68 -9.88
CA VAL A 416 -28.85 -13.91 -9.19
C VAL A 416 -27.73 -13.62 -10.18
N TYR A 417 -26.81 -12.75 -9.81
CA TYR A 417 -25.72 -12.26 -10.66
C TYR A 417 -24.37 -12.54 -10.02
N THR A 418 -23.43 -13.03 -10.81
CA THR A 418 -22.01 -13.00 -10.48
C THR A 418 -21.44 -11.71 -11.04
N VAL A 419 -21.05 -10.80 -10.16
CA VAL A 419 -20.35 -9.57 -10.49
C VAL A 419 -18.86 -9.85 -10.47
N THR A 420 -18.15 -9.45 -11.53
CA THR A 420 -16.73 -9.71 -11.71
C THR A 420 -16.00 -8.37 -11.85
N ASN A 421 -15.01 -8.12 -10.99
CA ASN A 421 -14.05 -7.01 -11.15
C ASN A 421 -12.78 -7.54 -11.81
N THR A 422 -12.43 -7.02 -12.98
CA THR A 422 -11.19 -7.37 -13.68
C THR A 422 -10.24 -6.18 -13.68
N VAL A 423 -9.11 -6.29 -12.97
CA VAL A 423 -8.08 -5.25 -12.89
C VAL A 423 -6.87 -5.69 -13.70
N ALA A 424 -6.48 -4.88 -14.69
CA ALA A 424 -5.29 -5.10 -15.50
C ALA A 424 -4.33 -3.90 -15.37
N THR A 425 -3.06 -4.17 -15.06
CA THR A 425 -1.99 -3.16 -14.95
C THR A 425 -0.80 -3.53 -15.82
N GLY A 426 -0.58 -2.75 -16.89
CA GLY A 426 0.56 -2.95 -17.79
C GLY A 426 0.58 -4.32 -18.44
N SER A 427 1.71 -5.03 -18.30
CA SER A 427 1.94 -6.37 -18.86
C SER A 427 1.66 -7.50 -17.86
N CYS A 428 1.23 -7.20 -16.64
CA CYS A 428 0.98 -8.23 -15.64
C CYS A 428 -0.33 -8.99 -15.89
N PRO A 429 -0.40 -10.28 -15.52
CA PRO A 429 -1.64 -11.03 -15.58
C PRO A 429 -2.75 -10.27 -14.85
N PRO A 430 -3.96 -10.15 -15.44
CA PRO A 430 -5.05 -9.45 -14.79
C PRO A 430 -5.49 -10.19 -13.53
N SER A 431 -5.86 -9.44 -12.50
CA SER A 431 -6.48 -9.96 -11.29
C SER A 431 -8.00 -9.92 -11.44
N VAL A 432 -8.65 -11.00 -11.02
CA VAL A 432 -10.09 -11.17 -11.15
C VAL A 432 -10.67 -11.61 -9.81
N THR A 433 -11.69 -10.89 -9.35
CA THR A 433 -12.50 -11.25 -8.18
C THR A 433 -13.95 -11.34 -8.59
N GLU A 434 -14.68 -12.30 -8.03
CA GLU A 434 -16.10 -12.52 -8.29
C GLU A 434 -16.92 -12.49 -7.00
N VAL A 435 -18.05 -11.78 -7.03
CA VAL A 435 -19.00 -11.68 -5.91
C VAL A 435 -20.40 -11.97 -6.43
N GLN A 436 -21.11 -12.88 -5.76
CA GLN A 436 -22.51 -13.13 -6.06
C GLN A 436 -23.42 -12.14 -5.32
N ILE A 437 -24.37 -11.55 -6.05
CA ILE A 437 -25.47 -10.76 -5.48
C ILE A 437 -26.81 -11.24 -6.05
N THR A 438 -27.87 -11.02 -5.29
CA THR A 438 -29.25 -11.27 -5.74
C THR A 438 -30.02 -9.97 -5.83
N ILE A 439 -30.67 -9.72 -6.96
CA ILE A 439 -31.68 -8.67 -7.11
C ILE A 439 -33.05 -9.32 -7.01
N GLN A 440 -33.79 -9.01 -5.96
CA GLN A 440 -35.08 -9.60 -5.65
C GLN A 440 -36.20 -8.75 -6.24
N ALA A 441 -37.20 -9.40 -6.85
CA ALA A 441 -38.40 -8.70 -7.30
C ALA A 441 -39.22 -8.23 -6.09
N PRO A 442 -39.72 -6.97 -6.07
CA PRO A 442 -40.66 -6.55 -5.04
C PRO A 442 -41.94 -7.39 -5.13
N ALA A 443 -42.53 -7.70 -3.97
CA ALA A 443 -43.81 -8.38 -3.94
C ALA A 443 -44.89 -7.46 -4.54
N SER A 444 -45.76 -8.04 -5.37
CA SER A 444 -46.94 -7.36 -5.89
C SER A 444 -48.16 -8.26 -5.71
N ALA A 445 -49.25 -7.71 -5.19
CA ALA A 445 -50.53 -8.38 -5.12
C ALA A 445 -51.66 -7.37 -5.35
N SER A 446 -52.82 -7.86 -5.76
CA SER A 446 -54.06 -7.07 -5.83
C SER A 446 -55.20 -7.81 -5.14
N VAL A 447 -56.04 -7.10 -4.39
CA VAL A 447 -57.21 -7.66 -3.72
C VAL A 447 -58.51 -7.08 -4.27
N MET A 448 -59.50 -7.95 -4.49
CA MET A 448 -60.78 -7.57 -5.09
C MET A 448 -61.92 -8.36 -4.47
N TYR A 449 -62.94 -7.67 -3.96
CA TYR A 449 -64.20 -8.28 -3.58
C TYR A 449 -65.17 -8.33 -4.78
N PRO A 450 -66.13 -9.27 -4.81
CA PRO A 450 -67.15 -9.34 -5.85
C PRO A 450 -67.84 -7.99 -6.10
N ALA A 451 -68.03 -7.62 -7.37
CA ALA A 451 -68.67 -6.36 -7.75
C ALA A 451 -70.20 -6.54 -7.91
N PRO A 452 -71.01 -5.55 -7.51
CA PRO A 452 -70.62 -4.35 -6.77
C PRO A 452 -70.22 -4.72 -5.34
N ALA A 453 -69.15 -4.12 -4.82
CA ALA A 453 -68.61 -4.41 -3.49
C ALA A 453 -69.43 -3.76 -2.36
N GLN A 454 -70.75 -3.97 -2.41
CA GLN A 454 -71.75 -3.41 -1.51
C GLN A 454 -72.63 -4.55 -0.99
N TYR A 455 -72.73 -4.68 0.33
CA TYR A 455 -73.40 -5.82 0.98
C TYR A 455 -74.29 -5.35 2.11
N CYS A 456 -75.50 -5.89 2.21
CA CYS A 456 -76.42 -5.58 3.30
C CYS A 456 -75.97 -6.22 4.62
N ASN A 457 -76.09 -5.49 5.73
CA ASN A 457 -75.71 -5.96 7.06
C ASN A 457 -76.64 -7.01 7.67
N ASN A 458 -77.53 -7.60 6.87
CA ASN A 458 -78.31 -8.81 7.20
C ASN A 458 -77.93 -10.01 6.33
N ASN A 459 -76.95 -9.86 5.43
CA ASN A 459 -76.44 -10.97 4.62
C ASN A 459 -75.55 -11.90 5.48
N SER A 460 -76.04 -13.11 5.72
CA SER A 460 -75.37 -14.14 6.52
C SER A 460 -74.30 -14.93 5.75
N GLN A 461 -74.19 -14.76 4.43
CA GLN A 461 -73.14 -15.39 3.64
C GLN A 461 -71.81 -14.66 3.83
N LEU A 462 -70.75 -15.43 4.06
CA LEU A 462 -69.40 -14.91 4.02
C LEU A 462 -69.04 -14.53 2.59
N ILE A 463 -68.40 -13.37 2.43
CA ILE A 463 -67.92 -12.90 1.14
C ILE A 463 -66.40 -13.05 1.11
N ASP A 464 -65.92 -13.91 0.22
CA ASP A 464 -64.49 -14.12 0.02
C ASP A 464 -63.87 -13.05 -0.88
N VAL A 465 -62.63 -12.69 -0.57
CA VAL A 465 -61.82 -11.79 -1.38
C VAL A 465 -61.00 -12.60 -2.39
N ALA A 466 -60.86 -12.10 -3.62
CA ALA A 466 -59.94 -12.63 -4.60
C ALA A 466 -58.57 -11.94 -4.44
N VAL A 467 -57.51 -12.73 -4.28
CA VAL A 467 -56.11 -12.26 -4.26
C VAL A 467 -55.42 -12.72 -5.54
N SER A 468 -54.83 -11.78 -6.27
CA SER A 468 -53.96 -12.06 -7.41
C SER A 468 -52.53 -11.61 -7.09
N GLY A 469 -51.51 -12.37 -7.52
CA GLY A 469 -50.12 -12.09 -7.21
C GLY A 469 -49.62 -12.80 -5.95
N ALA A 470 -48.84 -12.12 -5.12
CA ALA A 470 -48.19 -12.72 -3.95
C ALA A 470 -49.17 -13.06 -2.81
N THR A 471 -49.05 -14.27 -2.27
CA THR A 471 -49.89 -14.83 -1.20
C THR A 471 -49.18 -14.86 0.17
N GLY A 472 -49.94 -15.03 1.25
CA GLY A 472 -49.39 -15.20 2.61
C GLY A 472 -49.36 -13.92 3.45
N GLY A 473 -50.01 -12.85 2.99
CA GLY A 473 -50.22 -11.62 3.75
C GLY A 473 -51.35 -11.73 4.77
N LEU A 474 -51.57 -10.65 5.52
CA LEU A 474 -52.66 -10.52 6.49
C LEU A 474 -53.61 -9.39 6.07
N PHE A 475 -54.89 -9.60 6.33
CA PHE A 475 -55.95 -8.64 6.09
C PHE A 475 -56.27 -7.84 7.35
N SER A 476 -56.50 -6.55 7.16
CA SER A 476 -57.12 -5.66 8.15
C SER A 476 -58.14 -4.76 7.46
N ALA A 477 -58.94 -4.05 8.23
CA ALA A 477 -59.89 -3.09 7.71
C ALA A 477 -59.92 -1.84 8.58
N GLN A 478 -60.14 -0.68 7.97
CA GLN A 478 -60.42 0.57 8.68
C GLN A 478 -61.62 1.30 8.05
N PRO A 479 -62.43 2.01 8.86
CA PRO A 479 -62.40 2.05 10.33
C PRO A 479 -62.81 0.71 10.97
N ASP A 480 -62.69 0.58 12.29
CA ASP A 480 -63.16 -0.61 13.01
C ASP A 480 -64.68 -0.80 12.80
N GLY A 481 -65.13 -2.05 12.75
CA GLY A 481 -66.56 -2.40 12.60
C GLY A 481 -66.85 -3.38 11.45
N LEU A 482 -65.89 -3.64 10.56
CA LEU A 482 -65.97 -4.72 9.59
C LEU A 482 -65.54 -6.04 10.24
N SER A 483 -66.42 -7.05 10.20
CA SER A 483 -66.07 -8.42 10.59
C SER A 483 -65.30 -9.08 9.45
N ILE A 484 -63.97 -9.11 9.57
CA ILE A 484 -63.05 -9.68 8.57
C ILE A 484 -62.14 -10.74 9.20
N ASN A 485 -61.91 -11.84 8.49
CA ASN A 485 -60.90 -12.82 8.87
C ASN A 485 -59.51 -12.32 8.46
N ALA A 486 -58.60 -12.16 9.41
CA ALA A 486 -57.26 -11.61 9.16
C ALA A 486 -56.37 -12.48 8.25
N ILE A 487 -56.69 -13.76 8.04
CA ILE A 487 -55.91 -14.68 7.21
C ILE A 487 -56.54 -14.86 5.84
N SER A 488 -57.85 -15.20 5.79
CA SER A 488 -58.53 -15.43 4.51
C SER A 488 -59.02 -14.17 3.82
N GLY A 489 -59.16 -13.06 4.55
CA GLY A 489 -59.78 -11.83 4.08
C GLY A 489 -61.29 -11.93 3.87
N SER A 490 -61.91 -13.06 4.21
CA SER A 490 -63.37 -13.22 4.10
C SER A 490 -64.08 -12.28 5.08
N ILE A 491 -65.13 -11.60 4.62
CA ILE A 491 -65.94 -10.70 5.44
C ILE A 491 -67.30 -11.32 5.77
N ASN A 492 -67.86 -10.96 6.93
CA ASN A 492 -69.22 -11.30 7.34
C ASN A 492 -70.09 -10.03 7.41
N PRO A 493 -70.89 -9.71 6.38
CA PRO A 493 -71.73 -8.52 6.39
C PRO A 493 -72.71 -8.47 7.57
N ALA A 494 -73.33 -9.60 7.93
CA ALA A 494 -74.28 -9.67 9.06
C ALA A 494 -73.66 -9.41 10.44
N ALA A 495 -72.35 -9.62 10.58
CA ALA A 495 -71.60 -9.31 11.81
C ALA A 495 -70.89 -7.94 11.75
N SER A 496 -71.13 -7.16 10.71
CA SER A 496 -70.46 -5.87 10.47
C SER A 496 -71.41 -4.70 10.69
N LEU A 497 -70.84 -3.55 11.09
CA LEU A 497 -71.59 -2.30 11.19
C LEU A 497 -71.77 -1.68 9.78
N PRO A 498 -72.88 -0.96 9.51
CA PRO A 498 -73.01 -0.19 8.28
C PRO A 498 -71.93 0.89 8.16
N GLY A 499 -71.31 1.00 6.99
CA GLY A 499 -70.19 1.92 6.75
C GLY A 499 -69.42 1.61 5.48
N ILE A 500 -68.50 2.49 5.11
CA ILE A 500 -67.52 2.27 4.05
C ILE A 500 -66.21 1.89 4.71
N TYR A 501 -65.61 0.79 4.25
CA TYR A 501 -64.38 0.25 4.78
C TYR A 501 -63.31 0.19 3.69
N GLU A 502 -62.09 0.52 4.09
CA GLU A 502 -60.88 0.19 3.34
C GLU A 502 -60.31 -1.10 3.92
N VAL A 503 -60.27 -2.14 3.09
CA VAL A 503 -59.62 -3.41 3.40
C VAL A 503 -58.17 -3.33 2.93
N ILE A 504 -57.23 -3.61 3.82
CA ILE A 504 -55.80 -3.53 3.57
C ILE A 504 -55.24 -4.95 3.60
N TYR A 505 -54.57 -5.37 2.53
CA TYR A 505 -53.84 -6.63 2.47
C TYR A 505 -52.34 -6.37 2.56
N ASN A 506 -51.74 -6.78 3.67
CA ASN A 506 -50.34 -6.51 4.00
C ASN A 506 -49.48 -7.75 3.79
N LEU A 507 -48.51 -7.66 2.90
CA LEU A 507 -47.42 -8.62 2.74
C LEU A 507 -46.21 -8.16 3.54
N ALA A 508 -45.71 -9.02 4.42
CA ALA A 508 -44.49 -8.74 5.17
C ALA A 508 -43.29 -8.54 4.24
N SER A 509 -42.27 -7.81 4.72
CA SER A 509 -41.00 -7.68 4.01
C SER A 509 -40.39 -9.05 3.72
N THR A 510 -39.90 -9.26 2.49
CA THR A 510 -39.25 -10.51 2.08
C THR A 510 -37.81 -10.22 1.68
N GLY A 511 -36.86 -10.77 2.42
CA GLY A 511 -35.44 -10.56 2.15
C GLY A 511 -35.05 -9.08 2.18
N ALA A 512 -34.56 -8.56 1.05
CA ALA A 512 -34.14 -7.17 0.91
C ALA A 512 -35.30 -6.22 0.52
N CYS A 513 -36.46 -6.75 0.14
CA CYS A 513 -37.60 -5.95 -0.29
C CYS A 513 -38.50 -5.50 0.87
N PRO A 514 -38.96 -4.24 0.87
CA PRO A 514 -39.85 -3.72 1.90
C PRO A 514 -41.20 -4.45 1.90
N ALA A 515 -41.97 -4.26 2.96
CA ALA A 515 -43.35 -4.71 3.02
C ALA A 515 -44.19 -4.05 1.91
N PHE A 516 -45.19 -4.78 1.42
CA PHE A 516 -46.11 -4.31 0.39
C PHE A 516 -47.53 -4.31 0.95
N ALA A 517 -48.34 -3.34 0.54
CA ALA A 517 -49.75 -3.30 0.86
C ALA A 517 -50.57 -2.95 -0.39
N ASP A 518 -51.71 -3.59 -0.53
CA ASP A 518 -52.76 -3.22 -1.49
C ASP A 518 -54.07 -2.95 -0.74
N THR A 519 -54.90 -2.05 -1.27
CA THR A 519 -56.16 -1.68 -0.63
C THR A 519 -57.37 -1.87 -1.56
N GLY A 520 -58.47 -2.34 -0.98
CA GLY A 520 -59.76 -2.46 -1.64
C GLY A 520 -60.85 -1.77 -0.82
N SER A 521 -61.85 -1.18 -1.49
CA SER A 521 -62.97 -0.53 -0.81
C SER A 521 -64.24 -1.37 -0.88
N ILE A 522 -64.93 -1.51 0.25
CA ILE A 522 -66.23 -2.18 0.35
C ILE A 522 -67.20 -1.32 1.16
N ALA A 523 -68.50 -1.46 0.92
CA ALA A 523 -69.54 -0.81 1.70
C ALA A 523 -70.50 -1.83 2.33
N ILE A 524 -70.70 -1.71 3.63
CA ILE A 524 -71.76 -2.42 4.35
C ILE A 524 -72.97 -1.48 4.46
N LEU A 525 -74.08 -1.90 3.87
CA LEU A 525 -75.31 -1.13 3.77
C LEU A 525 -76.28 -1.53 4.88
N GLN A 526 -76.98 -0.55 5.47
CA GLN A 526 -78.00 -0.82 6.47
C GLN A 526 -79.23 -1.47 5.82
N ALA A 527 -79.58 -2.67 6.25
CA ALA A 527 -80.83 -3.32 5.92
C ALA A 527 -82.01 -2.66 6.66
N PRO A 528 -83.22 -2.61 6.05
CA PRO A 528 -84.41 -2.14 6.73
C PRO A 528 -84.78 -3.09 7.89
N GLU A 529 -85.37 -2.56 8.96
CA GLU A 529 -85.89 -3.35 10.07
C GLU A 529 -87.39 -3.57 9.88
N VAL A 530 -87.75 -4.63 9.15
CA VAL A 530 -89.14 -4.84 8.73
C VAL A 530 -89.96 -5.39 9.89
N GLN A 531 -91.10 -4.75 10.16
CA GLN A 531 -92.05 -5.16 11.20
C GLN A 531 -93.43 -5.40 10.59
N ILE A 532 -94.14 -6.39 11.11
CA ILE A 532 -95.49 -6.79 10.68
C ILE A 532 -96.43 -6.82 11.88
N THR A 533 -97.61 -6.23 11.75
CA THR A 533 -98.70 -6.29 12.73
C THR A 533 -100.01 -6.68 12.06
N ALA A 534 -100.89 -7.35 12.79
CA ALA A 534 -102.26 -7.64 12.37
C ALA A 534 -103.24 -6.86 13.24
N SER A 535 -104.37 -6.45 12.68
CA SER A 535 -105.49 -5.85 13.43
C SER A 535 -106.02 -6.78 14.51
N GLU A 536 -106.02 -8.09 14.24
CA GLU A 536 -106.36 -9.17 15.18
C GLU A 536 -105.49 -10.40 14.85
N GLN A 537 -104.96 -11.09 15.87
CA GLN A 537 -104.16 -12.31 15.66
C GLN A 537 -105.00 -13.60 15.62
N THR A 538 -106.28 -13.51 16.03
CA THR A 538 -107.25 -14.60 15.96
C THR A 538 -108.55 -14.06 15.39
N ILE A 539 -109.02 -14.63 14.29
CA ILE A 539 -110.26 -14.24 13.62
C ILE A 539 -111.16 -15.46 13.38
N ILE A 540 -112.43 -15.23 13.05
CA ILE A 540 -113.31 -16.30 12.58
C ILE A 540 -113.14 -16.48 11.07
N ALA A 541 -113.29 -17.71 10.57
CA ALA A 541 -113.14 -18.03 9.14
C ALA A 541 -113.92 -17.06 8.23
N GLY A 542 -113.23 -16.53 7.22
CA GLY A 542 -113.78 -15.57 6.25
C GLY A 542 -113.91 -14.13 6.77
N GLN A 543 -113.53 -13.83 8.02
CA GLN A 543 -113.42 -12.45 8.49
C GLN A 543 -112.20 -11.75 7.87
N SER A 544 -112.31 -10.43 7.70
CA SER A 544 -111.18 -9.62 7.24
C SER A 544 -110.16 -9.42 8.35
N VAL A 545 -108.88 -9.55 8.02
CA VAL A 545 -107.76 -9.07 8.84
C VAL A 545 -106.99 -8.00 8.07
N THR A 546 -106.62 -6.91 8.75
CA THR A 546 -105.72 -5.89 8.16
C THR A 546 -104.31 -6.14 8.66
N LEU A 547 -103.38 -6.33 7.74
CA LEU A 547 -101.95 -6.47 8.04
C LEU A 547 -101.25 -5.15 7.72
N THR A 548 -100.38 -4.69 8.61
CA THR A 548 -99.63 -3.44 8.45
C THR A 548 -98.14 -3.73 8.57
N ALA A 549 -97.37 -3.29 7.58
CA ALA A 549 -95.92 -3.38 7.55
C ALA A 549 -95.27 -2.02 7.77
N ALA A 550 -94.13 -2.01 8.46
CA ALA A 550 -93.34 -0.81 8.73
C ALA A 550 -91.83 -1.09 8.62
N GLY A 551 -91.01 -0.03 8.57
CA GLY A 551 -89.55 -0.12 8.64
C GLY A 551 -88.79 -0.19 7.31
N ALA A 552 -89.47 -0.07 6.17
CA ALA A 552 -88.89 -0.01 4.82
C ALA A 552 -89.63 1.02 3.93
N ASP A 553 -89.11 1.29 2.72
CA ASP A 553 -89.70 2.24 1.77
C ASP A 553 -90.83 1.61 0.94
N THR A 554 -90.67 0.34 0.56
CA THR A 554 -91.64 -0.44 -0.21
C THR A 554 -91.82 -1.83 0.39
N PHE A 555 -93.01 -2.40 0.24
CA PHE A 555 -93.40 -3.67 0.84
C PHE A 555 -94.08 -4.58 -0.19
N ASN A 556 -93.57 -5.81 -0.29
CA ASN A 556 -94.11 -6.85 -1.14
C ASN A 556 -94.52 -8.04 -0.27
N TRP A 557 -95.78 -8.43 -0.34
CA TRP A 557 -96.35 -9.52 0.44
C TRP A 557 -96.25 -10.84 -0.33
N ASP A 558 -96.13 -11.95 0.39
CA ASP A 558 -96.05 -13.32 -0.15
C ASP A 558 -97.32 -13.75 -0.91
N ASN A 559 -98.47 -13.20 -0.55
CA ASN A 559 -99.74 -13.36 -1.27
C ASN A 559 -99.84 -12.51 -2.56
N GLY A 560 -98.77 -11.79 -2.93
CA GLY A 560 -98.68 -10.99 -4.15
C GLY A 560 -99.24 -9.56 -4.02
N GLN A 561 -99.76 -9.18 -2.86
CA GLN A 561 -100.16 -7.80 -2.59
C GLN A 561 -98.94 -6.90 -2.34
N THR A 562 -99.12 -5.59 -2.47
CA THR A 562 -98.05 -4.59 -2.28
C THR A 562 -98.55 -3.40 -1.47
N GLY A 563 -97.65 -2.76 -0.72
CA GLY A 563 -97.96 -1.59 0.09
C GLY A 563 -97.81 -1.85 1.58
N ASN A 564 -97.77 -0.77 2.37
CA ASN A 564 -97.58 -0.84 3.82
C ASN A 564 -98.80 -1.38 4.58
N SER A 565 -99.96 -1.53 3.93
CA SER A 565 -101.14 -2.14 4.52
C SER A 565 -101.91 -2.92 3.47
N ILE A 566 -102.31 -4.14 3.85
CA ILE A 566 -103.15 -5.02 3.03
C ILE A 566 -104.31 -5.55 3.86
N VAL A 567 -105.37 -5.96 3.18
CA VAL A 567 -106.52 -6.64 3.79
C VAL A 567 -106.63 -8.02 3.17
N ASP A 568 -106.81 -9.04 4.00
CA ASP A 568 -107.01 -10.42 3.55
C ASP A 568 -108.16 -11.10 4.31
N PHE A 569 -108.67 -12.21 3.77
CA PHE A 569 -109.84 -12.95 4.27
C PHE A 569 -109.51 -14.45 4.38
N PRO A 570 -108.66 -14.87 5.32
CA PRO A 570 -108.26 -16.26 5.43
C PRO A 570 -109.39 -17.15 6.00
N ASP A 571 -109.62 -18.29 5.36
CA ASP A 571 -110.54 -19.34 5.82
C ASP A 571 -109.86 -20.33 6.77
N ASP A 572 -108.53 -20.41 6.71
CA ASP A 572 -107.68 -21.28 7.52
C ASP A 572 -106.55 -20.48 8.17
N THR A 573 -105.96 -21.01 9.24
CA THR A 573 -104.79 -20.40 9.90
C THR A 573 -103.67 -20.18 8.87
N THR A 574 -103.30 -18.92 8.65
CA THR A 574 -102.45 -18.51 7.52
C THR A 574 -101.23 -17.73 8.04
N GLY A 575 -100.05 -18.06 7.49
CA GLY A 575 -98.83 -17.30 7.70
C GLY A 575 -98.67 -16.23 6.61
N TYR A 576 -98.31 -15.03 7.01
CA TYR A 576 -98.06 -13.89 6.13
C TYR A 576 -96.62 -13.43 6.28
N CYS A 577 -95.90 -13.36 5.18
CA CYS A 577 -94.57 -12.77 5.11
C CYS A 577 -94.58 -11.52 4.23
N VAL A 578 -93.88 -10.47 4.69
CA VAL A 578 -93.69 -9.24 3.94
C VAL A 578 -92.21 -8.95 3.79
N THR A 579 -91.77 -8.75 2.54
CA THR A 579 -90.42 -8.29 2.22
C THR A 579 -90.45 -6.77 2.07
N GLY A 580 -89.73 -6.08 2.94
CA GLY A 580 -89.51 -4.64 2.87
C GLY A 580 -88.19 -4.32 2.17
N ILE A 581 -88.17 -3.30 1.30
CA ILE A 581 -86.98 -2.87 0.55
C ILE A 581 -86.70 -1.40 0.86
N ASN A 582 -85.42 -1.09 1.08
CA ASN A 582 -84.90 0.28 1.12
C ASN A 582 -84.49 0.70 -0.29
N ASN A 583 -85.15 1.69 -0.87
CA ASN A 583 -84.95 2.09 -2.27
C ASN A 583 -83.63 2.87 -2.47
N THR A 584 -83.05 3.40 -1.40
CA THR A 584 -81.80 4.19 -1.48
C THR A 584 -80.60 3.27 -1.68
N ASN A 585 -80.59 2.11 -1.02
CA ASN A 585 -79.44 1.20 -1.02
C ASN A 585 -79.74 -0.21 -1.56
N GLY A 586 -81.01 -0.53 -1.84
CA GLY A 586 -81.45 -1.80 -2.40
C GLY A 586 -81.53 -2.96 -1.40
N CYS A 587 -81.20 -2.75 -0.13
CA CYS A 587 -81.28 -3.79 0.88
C CYS A 587 -82.72 -4.14 1.22
N ALA A 588 -82.96 -5.42 1.47
CA ALA A 588 -84.26 -5.95 1.79
C ALA A 588 -84.20 -6.84 3.03
N ASP A 589 -85.30 -6.88 3.77
CA ASP A 589 -85.49 -7.79 4.91
C ASP A 589 -86.92 -8.34 4.89
N THR A 590 -87.15 -9.47 5.57
CA THR A 590 -88.46 -10.14 5.57
C THR A 590 -88.93 -10.43 6.99
N ALA A 591 -90.17 -10.05 7.30
CA ALA A 591 -90.83 -10.37 8.55
C ALA A 591 -92.09 -11.21 8.29
N CYS A 592 -92.37 -12.15 9.19
CA CYS A 592 -93.53 -13.03 9.08
C CYS A 592 -94.39 -13.03 10.35
N LEU A 593 -95.69 -13.18 10.19
CA LEU A 593 -96.70 -13.28 11.25
C LEU A 593 -97.73 -14.34 10.90
N THR A 594 -98.25 -15.06 11.89
CA THR A 594 -99.35 -16.01 11.70
C THR A 594 -100.66 -15.45 12.25
N VAL A 595 -101.73 -15.53 11.47
CA VAL A 595 -103.11 -15.22 11.90
C VAL A 595 -103.85 -16.54 12.09
N ALA A 596 -104.31 -16.79 13.32
CA ALA A 596 -105.10 -17.97 13.65
C ALA A 596 -106.55 -17.79 13.22
N VAL A 597 -107.14 -18.83 12.64
CA VAL A 597 -108.56 -18.84 12.24
C VAL A 597 -109.30 -19.89 13.06
N ILE A 598 -110.37 -19.47 13.74
CA ILE A 598 -111.25 -20.33 14.54
C ILE A 598 -112.61 -20.52 13.86
N ALA A 599 -113.26 -21.64 14.15
CA ALA A 599 -114.61 -21.93 13.64
C ALA A 599 -115.68 -21.03 14.29
N GLU A 600 -116.70 -20.66 13.53
CA GLU A 600 -117.90 -19.96 14.02
C GLU A 600 -118.55 -20.74 15.19
N PRO A 601 -118.94 -20.07 16.30
CA PRO A 601 -119.83 -20.68 17.29
C PRO A 601 -121.19 -21.02 16.65
N THR A 602 -121.73 -22.22 16.86
CA THR A 602 -123.06 -22.61 16.37
C THR A 602 -124.16 -21.64 16.86
N ALA A 603 -124.67 -20.79 15.97
CA ALA A 603 -125.68 -19.78 16.28
C ALA A 603 -127.01 -20.39 16.75
N GLY A 604 -127.52 -19.92 17.90
CA GLY A 604 -128.87 -20.25 18.42
C GLY A 604 -128.94 -21.30 19.54
N CYS A 605 -127.82 -21.86 19.98
CA CYS A 605 -127.77 -22.84 21.08
C CYS A 605 -127.67 -22.16 22.47
N VAL A 606 -128.55 -22.56 23.39
CA VAL A 606 -128.62 -22.19 24.81
C VAL A 606 -128.09 -23.37 25.64
N PRO A 607 -126.92 -23.25 26.28
CA PRO A 607 -126.31 -24.34 27.05
C PRO A 607 -127.25 -24.95 28.11
N PRO A 608 -127.10 -26.25 28.45
CA PRO A 608 -127.85 -26.91 29.50
C PRO A 608 -127.87 -26.13 30.81
N LYS A 609 -129.07 -25.74 31.25
CA LYS A 609 -129.32 -25.15 32.56
C LYS A 609 -130.14 -26.09 33.42
N ILE A 610 -129.74 -26.25 34.68
CA ILE A 610 -130.43 -27.08 35.68
C ILE A 610 -131.21 -26.16 36.63
N PRO A 611 -132.50 -26.44 36.92
CA PRO A 611 -133.26 -25.68 37.92
C PRO A 611 -132.63 -25.79 39.32
N ASP A 612 -132.74 -24.72 40.11
CA ASP A 612 -132.13 -24.65 41.44
C ASP A 612 -132.95 -25.39 42.53
N ALA A 613 -134.20 -25.75 42.25
CA ALA A 613 -135.07 -26.54 43.13
C ALA A 613 -136.21 -27.23 42.38
N PHE A 614 -136.79 -28.28 42.96
CA PHE A 614 -138.02 -28.94 42.49
C PHE A 614 -138.80 -29.56 43.67
N SER A 615 -140.09 -29.81 43.48
CA SER A 615 -141.04 -30.25 44.50
C SER A 615 -141.87 -31.46 44.02
N PRO A 616 -141.42 -32.71 44.25
CA PRO A 616 -142.12 -33.92 43.78
C PRO A 616 -143.36 -34.25 44.64
N ASN A 617 -144.31 -33.32 44.72
CA ASN A 617 -145.52 -33.40 45.55
C ASN A 617 -146.78 -33.86 44.76
N ASN A 618 -146.61 -34.11 43.47
CA ASN A 618 -147.61 -34.62 42.53
C ASN A 618 -148.76 -33.62 42.27
N ASP A 619 -148.48 -32.31 42.31
CA ASP A 619 -149.40 -31.23 41.97
C ASP A 619 -149.37 -30.82 40.48
N GLY A 620 -148.44 -31.42 39.70
CA GLY A 620 -148.22 -31.17 38.28
C GLY A 620 -147.21 -30.06 37.99
N VAL A 621 -146.61 -29.44 39.00
CA VAL A 621 -145.69 -28.30 38.87
C VAL A 621 -144.35 -28.62 39.52
N ASN A 622 -143.28 -28.64 38.71
CA ASN A 622 -141.91 -28.95 39.16
C ASN A 622 -141.79 -30.29 39.90
N ASP A 623 -142.59 -31.28 39.51
CA ASP A 623 -142.54 -32.63 40.09
C ASP A 623 -141.30 -33.44 39.66
N GLU A 624 -140.64 -33.01 38.58
CA GLU A 624 -139.45 -33.66 38.05
C GLU A 624 -138.35 -32.65 37.73
N LEU A 625 -137.10 -33.02 37.99
CA LEU A 625 -135.91 -32.23 37.69
C LEU A 625 -135.19 -32.77 36.44
N GLY A 626 -134.92 -31.89 35.48
CA GLY A 626 -134.03 -32.20 34.36
C GLY A 626 -133.43 -30.93 33.79
N ILE A 627 -132.52 -31.08 32.82
CA ILE A 627 -131.90 -29.92 32.16
C ILE A 627 -132.91 -29.17 31.26
N THR A 628 -132.59 -27.92 30.95
CA THR A 628 -133.23 -27.11 29.92
C THR A 628 -132.18 -26.64 28.93
N THR A 629 -132.34 -26.99 27.66
CA THR A 629 -131.46 -26.60 26.54
C THR A 629 -132.22 -26.72 25.23
N ASN A 630 -131.78 -25.99 24.20
CA ASN A 630 -132.17 -26.23 22.80
C ASN A 630 -130.98 -26.73 21.95
N CYS A 631 -129.85 -27.07 22.59
CA CYS A 631 -128.67 -27.58 21.91
C CYS A 631 -128.81 -29.09 21.65
N PRO A 632 -128.38 -29.59 20.48
CA PRO A 632 -128.22 -31.03 20.26
C PRO A 632 -127.02 -31.53 21.06
N LEU A 633 -127.28 -32.24 22.17
CA LEU A 633 -126.23 -32.75 23.05
C LEU A 633 -125.75 -34.12 22.57
N GLN A 634 -124.43 -34.29 22.54
CA GLN A 634 -123.75 -35.58 22.39
C GLN A 634 -122.93 -35.89 23.64
N ASN A 635 -122.58 -37.16 23.87
CA ASN A 635 -121.82 -37.61 25.06
C ASN A 635 -122.40 -37.07 26.38
N TYR A 636 -123.74 -37.04 26.47
CA TYR A 636 -124.46 -36.49 27.62
C TYR A 636 -124.49 -37.50 28.77
N GLU A 637 -124.11 -37.04 29.96
CA GLU A 637 -124.21 -37.83 31.19
C GLU A 637 -124.63 -36.92 32.35
N PHE A 638 -125.76 -37.23 32.99
CA PHE A 638 -126.28 -36.47 34.11
C PHE A 638 -126.42 -37.35 35.34
N ASN A 639 -125.62 -37.03 36.36
CA ASN A 639 -125.52 -37.77 37.60
C ASN A 639 -125.98 -36.88 38.77
N ILE A 640 -126.83 -37.41 39.65
CA ILE A 640 -127.29 -36.73 40.86
C ILE A 640 -126.91 -37.56 42.08
N PHE A 641 -126.31 -36.91 43.07
CA PHE A 641 -125.84 -37.51 44.30
C PHE A 641 -126.54 -36.89 45.51
N ASN A 642 -126.84 -37.71 46.52
CA ASN A 642 -127.28 -37.22 47.82
C ASN A 642 -126.10 -36.65 48.63
N ARG A 643 -126.40 -36.07 49.80
CA ARG A 643 -125.39 -35.47 50.69
C ARG A 643 -124.29 -36.42 51.19
N TRP A 644 -124.47 -37.74 51.03
CA TRP A 644 -123.52 -38.78 51.42
C TRP A 644 -122.65 -39.25 50.25
N GLY A 645 -122.81 -38.66 49.06
CA GLY A 645 -122.09 -39.06 47.85
C GLY A 645 -122.68 -40.28 47.14
N GLN A 646 -123.84 -40.78 47.55
CA GLN A 646 -124.52 -41.88 46.86
C GLN A 646 -125.27 -41.34 45.65
N GLN A 647 -125.05 -41.96 44.48
CA GLN A 647 -125.78 -41.65 43.25
C GLN A 647 -127.24 -42.08 43.40
N VAL A 648 -128.15 -41.11 43.36
CA VAL A 648 -129.59 -41.34 43.49
C VAL A 648 -130.30 -41.37 42.13
N PHE A 649 -129.72 -40.73 41.11
CA PHE A 649 -130.23 -40.72 39.75
C PHE A 649 -129.06 -40.61 38.75
N HIS A 650 -129.21 -41.29 37.61
CA HIS A 650 -128.29 -41.21 36.48
C HIS A 650 -129.05 -41.38 35.19
N THR A 651 -128.71 -40.57 34.19
CA THR A 651 -129.21 -40.74 32.83
C THR A 651 -128.18 -40.30 31.79
N THR A 652 -128.23 -40.94 30.63
CA THR A 652 -127.56 -40.52 29.40
C THR A 652 -128.54 -39.97 28.35
N ASN A 653 -129.83 -39.86 28.72
CA ASN A 653 -130.89 -39.33 27.88
C ASN A 653 -131.31 -37.93 28.39
N PRO A 654 -131.04 -36.84 27.64
CA PRO A 654 -131.41 -35.47 28.02
C PRO A 654 -132.91 -35.23 28.30
N ALA A 655 -133.80 -36.10 27.79
CA ALA A 655 -135.23 -36.00 28.00
C ALA A 655 -135.71 -36.63 29.31
N GLU A 656 -134.89 -37.47 29.95
CA GLU A 656 -135.24 -38.14 31.19
C GLU A 656 -135.06 -37.19 32.38
N ARG A 657 -136.04 -37.16 33.28
CA ARG A 657 -136.07 -36.27 34.44
C ARG A 657 -136.15 -37.09 35.72
N TRP A 658 -135.62 -36.54 36.80
CA TRP A 658 -135.64 -37.17 38.11
C TRP A 658 -136.85 -36.73 38.90
N ASN A 659 -137.69 -37.68 39.30
CA ASN A 659 -138.92 -37.45 40.07
C ASN A 659 -138.72 -37.46 41.60
N GLY A 660 -137.47 -37.38 42.08
CA GLY A 660 -137.17 -37.39 43.52
C GLY A 660 -137.25 -38.76 44.20
N LEU A 661 -137.44 -39.85 43.44
CA LEU A 661 -137.41 -41.22 43.98
C LEU A 661 -136.04 -41.87 43.75
N HIS A 662 -135.62 -42.73 44.68
CA HIS A 662 -134.51 -43.66 44.50
C HIS A 662 -134.97 -45.07 44.85
N ASN A 663 -134.89 -46.00 43.89
CA ASN A 663 -135.40 -47.37 44.00
C ASN A 663 -136.88 -47.44 44.46
N GLY A 664 -137.70 -46.50 43.98
CA GLY A 664 -139.13 -46.41 44.30
C GLY A 664 -139.46 -45.79 45.67
N ILE A 665 -138.45 -45.34 46.43
CA ILE A 665 -138.61 -44.69 47.73
C ILE A 665 -138.34 -43.18 47.57
N ALA A 666 -139.17 -42.34 48.19
CA ALA A 666 -138.96 -40.90 48.20
C ALA A 666 -137.63 -40.54 48.88
N CYS A 667 -136.81 -39.77 48.19
CA CYS A 667 -135.55 -39.28 48.72
C CYS A 667 -135.77 -38.19 49.79
N GLU A 668 -134.83 -38.07 50.72
CA GLU A 668 -134.93 -37.07 51.79
C GLU A 668 -134.90 -35.63 51.23
N LEU A 669 -135.64 -34.73 51.88
CA LEU A 669 -135.54 -33.30 51.58
C LEU A 669 -134.12 -32.78 51.87
N GLY A 670 -133.66 -31.87 51.02
CA GLY A 670 -132.36 -31.23 51.19
C GLY A 670 -131.63 -30.98 49.88
N VAL A 671 -130.35 -30.65 50.01
CA VAL A 671 -129.50 -30.29 48.88
C VAL A 671 -128.91 -31.55 48.24
N TYR A 672 -129.03 -31.63 46.92
CA TYR A 672 -128.43 -32.65 46.08
C TYR A 672 -127.38 -31.99 45.19
N VAL A 673 -126.33 -32.75 44.86
CA VAL A 673 -125.26 -32.29 43.98
C VAL A 673 -125.39 -33.02 42.66
N TYR A 674 -125.20 -32.31 41.56
CA TYR A 674 -125.16 -32.92 40.24
C TYR A 674 -123.79 -32.79 39.58
N TYR A 675 -123.53 -33.72 38.67
CA TYR A 675 -122.43 -33.67 37.72
C TYR A 675 -122.97 -33.95 36.33
N LEU A 676 -122.71 -33.03 35.40
CA LEU A 676 -123.19 -33.03 34.03
C LEU A 676 -122.00 -32.96 33.07
N THR A 677 -121.93 -33.90 32.13
CA THR A 677 -121.00 -33.85 30.99
C THR A 677 -121.77 -33.84 29.68
N TYR A 678 -121.28 -33.10 28.68
CA TYR A 678 -121.89 -33.04 27.34
C TYR A 678 -120.92 -32.45 26.31
N THR A 679 -121.20 -32.66 25.03
CA THR A 679 -120.57 -31.99 23.88
C THR A 679 -121.66 -31.31 23.05
N VAL A 680 -121.36 -30.14 22.49
CA VAL A 680 -122.22 -29.43 21.53
C VAL A 680 -121.47 -29.36 20.21
N ALA A 681 -121.96 -30.06 19.17
CA ALA A 681 -121.28 -30.15 17.87
C ALA A 681 -119.80 -30.60 18.00
N GLU A 682 -118.89 -30.07 17.15
CA GLU A 682 -117.46 -30.39 17.12
C GLU A 682 -116.64 -29.73 18.25
N GLN A 683 -117.30 -29.21 19.29
CA GLN A 683 -116.63 -28.62 20.45
C GLN A 683 -116.12 -29.68 21.43
N GLU A 684 -115.15 -29.29 22.26
CA GLU A 684 -114.62 -30.13 23.33
C GLU A 684 -115.66 -30.49 24.39
N LEU A 685 -115.44 -31.63 25.07
CA LEU A 685 -116.28 -32.13 26.16
C LEU A 685 -116.40 -31.11 27.31
N GLN A 686 -117.62 -30.64 27.53
CA GLN A 686 -117.98 -29.74 28.62
C GLN A 686 -118.31 -30.52 29.89
N LYS A 687 -117.95 -29.94 31.04
CA LYS A 687 -118.19 -30.51 32.38
C LYS A 687 -118.77 -29.41 33.28
N THR A 688 -119.90 -29.67 33.89
CA THR A 688 -120.59 -28.73 34.78
C THR A 688 -121.06 -29.47 36.03
N SER A 689 -120.95 -28.82 37.18
CA SER A 689 -121.43 -29.35 38.45
C SER A 689 -122.08 -28.25 39.25
N GLY A 690 -123.03 -28.62 40.10
CA GLY A 690 -123.72 -27.67 40.97
C GLY A 690 -124.61 -28.39 41.95
N SER A 691 -125.49 -27.65 42.60
CA SER A 691 -126.44 -28.20 43.55
C SER A 691 -127.83 -27.61 43.36
N PHE A 692 -128.84 -28.37 43.73
CA PHE A 692 -130.23 -27.92 43.76
C PHE A 692 -130.91 -28.45 45.03
N LEU A 693 -132.06 -27.87 45.37
CA LEU A 693 -132.82 -28.21 46.57
C LEU A 693 -134.05 -29.07 46.24
N LEU A 694 -134.20 -30.22 46.90
CA LEU A 694 -135.42 -31.01 46.90
C LEU A 694 -136.29 -30.58 48.10
N VAL A 695 -137.49 -30.09 47.81
CA VAL A 695 -138.49 -29.62 48.79
C VAL A 695 -139.86 -30.29 48.55
N TRP A 696 -140.84 -30.08 49.42
CA TRP A 696 -142.25 -30.44 49.15
C TRP A 696 -143.04 -29.22 48.69
#